data_AF-A0A3M7NWV3-F1
#
_entry.id   AF-A0A3M7NWV3-F1
#
_cell.length_a   1.000
_cell.length_b   1.000
_cell.length_c   1.000
_cell.angle_alpha   90.00
_cell.angle_beta   90.00
_cell.angle_gamma   90.00
#
_symmetry.space_group_name_H-M   'P 1'
#
loop_
_entity.id
_entity.type
_entity.pdbx_description
1 polymer ?
#
loop_
_entity_poly.entity_id
_entity_poly.type
_entity_poly.pdbx_seq_one_letter_code
_entity_poly.pdbx_strand_id
1 'polypeptide(L)'
;MTIHYKDKSLASLKDTLRASAFIRRVLLSPPALFCGVFAIFYLFIFWNLHFISARDPTSFFFDAGLAYEKEYSLKRIEEAETCLKDANRLERPERSVGQVPKLCVGVATVARRGQQYVGLTVGSLLAGLSTTERQDVFLNLLIAHTTPSQHPAYAEQWVELLPDRVLQYNDDTATMEKIRMWEADGWYRNKTIYDYTYLLGNCYDTGAEYIAMLEDDTLAVEGWFSKAMGALQDVKTNMRTRSQAERWIYLRLFYADELLGWNSEAWPRYLLASFVIWATVTGSMMWVRRKLRRDVQSTFTPVAIATSGVVIPTFIVLFFMAGKQTVMPIREGISVMNKYGCCSQGFIFPRSIIPDFLACTDLTTDWLVDMMIEKIANQEGWTRWVTVPSLLQHIGATSSKGYGFDADQLPVGNDPLQLDDSGNNKDAKHISLNDNGNKKASPKAASEAIAGGQRLAPKSVTNLWRSRPCLRQGAVSLARHAPFSVYSSQRGSVPDFAFVFDIDGVLVRSSRLIPGASESLNFLQSNQVPFLLLTNGGGRHESQRVTELSKSLGVKLDTSMFVQSHTPFADLVHTENMKDKCILVVGGDSGLCRDVAQQYGFTNVITPGDIYAAHPETWPFSKNFGSYYSEFAKALPKPINPGSPQDSLKIDAIFIYNDPRDWGLDLQLILDLLLSKEGILGTYSAKNGNRSLPNNGYLQDGQPPLYCSNADLLWAASYHLSRLGQGGFHAALDGVWNAITGGPHEGAHLHKIVIGKPFKVTYEFSERKLLKHRDSLFVNGGASPLKRVYMVGDNPESDIRGANTFESPHGIEWISLLTRTGVYKARPGSTPRWQPREIVDDVKAAVQYALKDSAWTSPILE
;
A
#
# COMPACT_ATOMS: atom_id res chain seq x y z
N MET A 1 45.58 -25.43 73.78
CA MET A 1 45.39 -24.88 72.42
C MET A 1 44.27 -23.85 72.49
N THR A 2 44.62 -22.57 72.52
CA THR A 2 43.64 -21.47 72.62
C THR A 2 43.54 -20.81 71.25
N ILE A 3 42.31 -20.76 70.74
CA ILE A 3 41.95 -20.55 69.35
C ILE A 3 41.91 -19.05 69.00
N HIS A 4 42.59 -18.70 67.89
CA HIS A 4 42.54 -17.40 67.21
C HIS A 4 41.26 -17.28 66.36
N TYR A 5 40.37 -16.34 66.69
CA TYR A 5 39.34 -15.83 65.76
C TYR A 5 39.05 -14.36 66.08
N LYS A 6 39.91 -13.45 65.63
CA LYS A 6 39.65 -12.00 65.58
C LYS A 6 40.70 -11.38 64.66
N ASP A 7 40.34 -11.20 63.39
CA ASP A 7 41.01 -10.19 62.53
C ASP A 7 40.32 -9.96 61.17
N LYS A 8 39.48 -10.89 60.69
CA LYS A 8 38.87 -10.74 59.36
C LYS A 8 37.68 -9.77 59.26
N SER A 9 37.03 -9.37 60.37
CA SER A 9 35.84 -8.50 60.29
C SER A 9 36.15 -6.99 60.31
N LEU A 10 37.29 -6.57 60.88
CA LEU A 10 37.63 -5.15 61.02
C LEU A 10 38.19 -4.53 59.74
N ALA A 11 38.84 -5.33 58.89
CA ALA A 11 39.36 -4.90 57.59
C ALA A 11 38.20 -4.64 56.60
N SER A 12 37.23 -5.55 56.55
CA SER A 12 36.04 -5.42 55.69
C SER A 12 35.23 -4.15 56.02
N LEU A 13 35.02 -3.82 57.30
CA LEU A 13 34.25 -2.63 57.68
C LEU A 13 34.98 -1.30 57.33
N LYS A 14 36.31 -1.27 57.41
CA LYS A 14 37.13 -0.10 57.02
C LYS A 14 37.16 0.12 55.51
N ASP A 15 37.14 -0.95 54.73
CA ASP A 15 37.08 -0.86 53.27
C ASP A 15 35.71 -0.38 52.78
N THR A 16 34.62 -0.82 53.41
CA THR A 16 33.26 -0.31 53.09
C THR A 16 33.09 1.17 53.47
N LEU A 17 33.66 1.61 54.60
CA LEU A 17 33.64 3.03 55.02
C LEU A 17 34.55 3.91 54.15
N ARG A 18 35.71 3.41 53.71
CA ARG A 18 36.59 4.11 52.75
C ARG A 18 35.97 4.20 51.36
N ALA A 19 35.32 3.13 50.89
CA ALA A 19 34.55 3.16 49.66
C ALA A 19 33.41 4.20 49.74
N SER A 20 32.67 4.27 50.86
CA SER A 20 31.61 5.27 51.05
C SER A 20 32.14 6.72 51.10
N ALA A 21 33.29 6.95 51.74
CA ALA A 21 33.93 8.26 51.80
C ALA A 21 34.57 8.69 50.46
N PHE A 22 35.13 7.74 49.72
CA PHE A 22 35.66 7.94 48.37
C PHE A 22 34.53 8.23 47.37
N ILE A 23 33.45 7.44 47.43
CA ILE A 23 32.22 7.66 46.63
C ILE A 23 31.62 9.04 46.96
N ARG A 24 31.54 9.44 48.23
CA ARG A 24 31.14 10.80 48.62
C ARG A 24 32.06 11.88 48.05
N ARG A 25 33.38 11.71 48.12
CA ARG A 25 34.36 12.67 47.56
C ARG A 25 34.28 12.81 46.04
N VAL A 26 34.01 11.71 45.34
CA VAL A 26 33.85 11.70 43.88
C VAL A 26 32.50 12.30 43.46
N LEU A 27 31.41 11.95 44.14
CA LEU A 27 30.06 12.49 43.88
C LEU A 27 29.91 13.98 44.23
N LEU A 28 30.67 14.49 45.20
CA LEU A 28 30.67 15.90 45.61
C LEU A 28 31.73 16.74 44.87
N SER A 29 32.42 16.17 43.88
CA SER A 29 33.35 16.95 43.06
C SER A 29 32.58 17.94 42.15
N PRO A 30 33.09 19.15 41.87
CA PRO A 30 32.41 20.12 41.02
C PRO A 30 31.96 19.58 39.65
N PRO A 31 32.74 18.73 38.94
CA PRO A 31 32.28 18.10 37.70
C PRO A 31 31.14 17.10 37.88
N ALA A 32 31.13 16.34 38.98
CA ALA A 32 30.06 15.39 39.28
C ALA A 32 28.76 16.12 39.64
N LEU A 33 28.86 17.21 40.42
CA LEU A 33 27.72 18.09 40.72
C LEU A 33 27.15 18.72 39.43
N PHE A 34 28.02 19.19 38.53
CA PHE A 34 27.61 19.71 37.22
C PHE A 34 26.87 18.67 36.39
N CYS A 35 27.39 17.43 36.30
CA CYS A 35 26.71 16.35 35.58
C CYS A 35 25.38 15.97 36.22
N GLY A 36 25.27 15.97 37.56
CA GLY A 36 24.03 15.72 38.28
C GLY A 36 22.96 16.78 38.04
N VAL A 37 23.34 18.06 38.12
CA VAL A 37 22.44 19.20 37.79
C VAL A 37 22.01 19.13 36.33
N PHE A 38 22.93 18.84 35.42
CA PHE A 38 22.62 18.64 34.01
C PHE A 38 21.63 17.50 33.79
N ALA A 39 21.83 16.34 34.45
CA ALA A 39 20.93 15.20 34.30
C ALA A 39 19.49 15.53 34.76
N ILE A 40 19.34 16.24 35.90
CA ILE A 40 18.04 16.70 36.39
C ILE A 40 17.38 17.65 35.38
N PHE A 41 18.15 18.63 34.87
CA PHE A 41 17.65 19.60 33.90
C PHE A 41 17.28 18.94 32.56
N TYR A 42 18.10 18.00 32.09
CA TYR A 42 17.84 17.23 30.88
C TYR A 42 16.57 16.38 31.01
N LEU A 43 16.40 15.67 32.13
CA LEU A 43 15.20 14.89 32.40
C LEU A 43 13.95 15.78 32.49
N PHE A 44 14.08 16.97 33.09
CA PHE A 44 12.99 17.94 33.10
C PHE A 44 12.59 18.38 31.69
N ILE A 45 13.57 18.74 30.83
CA ILE A 45 13.27 19.12 29.44
C ILE A 45 12.68 17.95 28.66
N PHE A 46 13.27 16.75 28.79
CA PHE A 46 12.78 15.53 28.15
C PHE A 46 11.32 15.25 28.54
N TRP A 47 10.99 15.38 29.82
CA TRP A 47 9.62 15.21 30.31
C TRP A 47 8.67 16.30 29.78
N ASN A 48 9.10 17.56 29.67
CA ASN A 48 8.27 18.60 29.07
C ASN A 48 8.04 18.38 27.56
N LEU A 49 9.08 17.97 26.83
CA LEU A 49 8.98 17.66 25.41
C LEU A 49 8.02 16.49 25.13
N HIS A 50 7.93 15.53 26.05
CA HIS A 50 6.95 14.47 25.94
C HIS A 50 5.51 15.00 25.78
N PHE A 51 5.15 16.09 26.47
CA PHE A 51 3.81 16.68 26.34
C PHE A 51 3.71 17.70 25.20
N ILE A 52 4.72 18.57 25.04
CA ILE A 52 4.69 19.63 24.02
C ILE A 52 4.68 19.04 22.61
N SER A 53 5.47 17.99 22.40
CA SER A 53 5.65 17.36 21.09
C SER A 53 4.72 16.17 20.86
N ALA A 54 3.80 15.88 21.79
CA ALA A 54 2.86 14.76 21.65
C ALA A 54 1.96 14.89 20.42
N ARG A 55 1.66 16.11 19.96
CA ARG A 55 0.86 16.35 18.76
C ARG A 55 1.66 16.50 17.47
N ASP A 56 3.00 16.45 17.53
CA ASP A 56 3.86 16.59 16.36
C ASP A 56 4.19 15.20 15.78
N PRO A 57 3.66 14.80 14.61
CA PRO A 57 3.91 13.49 14.02
C PRO A 57 5.36 13.27 13.57
N THR A 58 6.18 14.32 13.56
CA THR A 58 7.61 14.24 13.27
C THR A 58 8.46 14.04 14.53
N SER A 59 7.84 14.00 15.71
CA SER A 59 8.47 13.82 17.02
C SER A 59 8.59 12.36 17.43
N PHE A 60 9.63 12.05 18.20
CA PHE A 60 9.74 10.79 18.92
C PHE A 60 8.64 10.62 19.99
N PHE A 61 8.09 11.73 20.49
CA PHE A 61 7.09 11.74 21.56
C PHE A 61 5.64 11.71 21.06
N PHE A 62 5.43 11.55 19.76
CA PHE A 62 4.11 11.59 19.13
C PHE A 62 3.13 10.59 19.76
N ASP A 63 1.94 11.08 20.11
CA ASP A 63 0.81 10.29 20.60
C ASP A 63 -0.39 10.53 19.69
N ALA A 64 -0.73 9.51 18.91
CA ALA A 64 -1.86 9.55 17.99
C ALA A 64 -3.21 9.79 18.70
N GLY A 65 -3.36 9.33 19.95
CA GLY A 65 -4.58 9.54 20.72
C GLY A 65 -4.83 11.01 21.04
N LEU A 66 -3.76 11.75 21.36
CA LEU A 66 -3.81 13.19 21.67
C LEU A 66 -3.78 14.06 20.41
N ALA A 67 -3.04 13.64 19.38
CA ALA A 67 -2.89 14.39 18.14
C ALA A 67 -4.18 14.43 17.30
N TYR A 68 -4.97 13.34 17.32
CA TYR A 68 -6.19 13.21 16.53
C TYR A 68 -7.46 13.31 17.38
N GLU A 69 -7.42 14.05 18.50
CA GLU A 69 -8.60 14.38 19.29
C GLU A 69 -9.66 15.07 18.42
N LYS A 70 -10.89 14.56 18.45
CA LYS A 70 -11.94 14.91 17.48
C LYS A 70 -12.84 16.06 17.93
N GLU A 71 -12.55 16.75 19.03
CA GLU A 71 -13.46 17.74 19.62
C GLU A 71 -13.88 18.83 18.62
N TYR A 72 -12.90 19.45 17.94
CA TYR A 72 -13.19 20.46 16.93
C TYR A 72 -13.86 19.88 15.67
N SER A 73 -13.42 18.70 15.22
CA SER A 73 -14.00 18.02 14.06
C SER A 73 -15.47 17.65 14.29
N LEU A 74 -15.81 17.15 15.48
CA LEU A 74 -17.18 16.80 15.87
C LEU A 74 -18.09 18.02 15.88
N LYS A 75 -17.62 19.15 16.44
CA LYS A 75 -18.36 20.42 16.37
C LYS A 75 -18.63 20.85 14.92
N ARG A 76 -17.62 20.76 14.05
CA ARG A 76 -17.78 21.10 12.63
C ARG A 76 -18.69 20.13 11.86
N ILE A 77 -18.72 18.85 12.25
CA ILE A 77 -19.67 17.87 11.71
C ILE A 77 -21.10 18.24 12.11
N GLU A 78 -21.35 18.58 13.38
CA GLU A 78 -22.68 19.00 13.86
C GLU A 78 -23.19 20.25 13.13
N GLU A 79 -22.32 21.24 12.92
CA GLU A 79 -22.64 22.44 12.15
C GLU A 79 -22.97 22.13 10.68
N ALA A 80 -22.23 21.20 10.06
CA ALA A 80 -22.49 20.74 8.71
C ALA A 80 -23.82 19.98 8.60
N GLU A 81 -24.12 19.06 9.53
CA GLU A 81 -25.38 18.34 9.58
C GLU A 81 -26.58 19.27 9.80
N THR A 82 -26.42 20.30 10.63
CA THR A 82 -27.44 21.32 10.84
C THR A 82 -27.72 22.08 9.54
N CYS A 83 -26.66 22.47 8.81
CA CYS A 83 -26.79 23.10 7.50
C CYS A 83 -27.54 22.21 6.48
N LEU A 84 -27.27 20.89 6.47
CA LEU A 84 -27.98 19.94 5.61
C LEU A 84 -29.46 19.80 5.99
N LYS A 85 -29.79 19.72 7.29
CA LYS A 85 -31.18 19.63 7.77
C LYS A 85 -31.98 20.90 7.45
N ASP A 86 -31.34 22.06 7.53
CA ASP A 86 -31.95 23.35 7.23
C ASP A 86 -31.88 23.73 5.74
N ALA A 87 -31.48 22.83 4.84
CA ALA A 87 -31.34 23.12 3.41
C ALA A 87 -32.61 23.72 2.78
N ASN A 88 -33.80 23.30 3.21
CA ASN A 88 -35.08 23.83 2.73
C ASN A 88 -35.36 25.28 3.17
N ARG A 89 -34.67 25.78 4.20
CA ARG A 89 -34.82 27.13 4.75
C ARG A 89 -33.77 28.09 4.21
N LEU A 90 -32.71 27.57 3.59
CA LEU A 90 -31.65 28.36 3.00
C LEU A 90 -32.11 28.87 1.63
N GLU A 91 -32.25 30.19 1.51
CA GLU A 91 -32.55 30.82 0.23
C GLU A 91 -31.38 30.59 -0.74
N ARG A 92 -31.69 30.16 -1.97
CA ARG A 92 -30.68 30.11 -3.03
C ARG A 92 -30.18 31.53 -3.29
N PRO A 93 -28.86 31.73 -3.50
CA PRO A 93 -28.36 33.07 -3.78
C PRO A 93 -28.93 33.58 -5.09
N GLU A 94 -29.77 34.62 -5.01
CA GLU A 94 -30.23 35.37 -6.18
C GLU A 94 -29.04 36.12 -6.78
N ARG A 95 -28.45 35.56 -7.83
CA ARG A 95 -27.41 36.25 -8.59
C ARG A 95 -28.06 37.08 -9.68
N SER A 96 -27.68 38.35 -9.72
CA SER A 96 -28.05 39.21 -10.83
C SER A 96 -27.47 38.65 -12.13
N VAL A 97 -28.24 38.72 -13.23
CA VAL A 97 -27.80 38.28 -14.55
C VAL A 97 -26.50 39.00 -14.92
N GLY A 98 -25.39 38.26 -15.03
CA GLY A 98 -24.05 38.78 -15.34
C GLY A 98 -23.11 38.98 -14.14
N GLN A 99 -23.54 38.72 -12.91
CA GLN A 99 -22.66 38.76 -11.73
C GLN A 99 -21.76 37.52 -11.69
N VAL A 100 -20.45 37.73 -11.80
CA VAL A 100 -19.43 36.67 -11.80
C VAL A 100 -19.03 36.35 -10.35
N PRO A 101 -19.07 35.08 -9.92
CA PRO A 101 -18.61 34.69 -8.59
C PRO A 101 -17.11 34.94 -8.41
N LYS A 102 -16.65 35.18 -7.18
CA LYS A 102 -15.21 35.27 -6.90
C LYS A 102 -14.55 33.89 -6.93
N LEU A 103 -15.24 32.87 -6.41
CA LEU A 103 -14.73 31.51 -6.29
C LEU A 103 -15.75 30.50 -6.86
N CYS A 104 -15.32 29.67 -7.80
CA CYS A 104 -16.04 28.44 -8.13
C CYS A 104 -15.49 27.28 -7.30
N VAL A 105 -16.35 26.51 -6.67
CA VAL A 105 -16.00 25.37 -5.82
C VAL A 105 -16.50 24.11 -6.52
N GLY A 106 -15.59 23.25 -6.98
CA GLY A 106 -15.90 21.97 -7.59
C GLY A 106 -15.69 20.83 -6.59
N VAL A 107 -16.74 20.05 -6.35
CA VAL A 107 -16.68 18.77 -5.61
C VAL A 107 -17.12 17.63 -6.53
N ALA A 108 -16.26 16.62 -6.73
CA ALA A 108 -16.59 15.39 -7.45
C ALA A 108 -16.99 14.31 -6.44
N THR A 109 -18.21 13.77 -6.54
CA THR A 109 -18.72 12.80 -5.57
C THR A 109 -18.16 11.41 -5.82
N VAL A 110 -17.95 10.62 -4.76
CA VAL A 110 -17.54 9.22 -4.87
C VAL A 110 -18.61 8.32 -4.24
N ALA A 111 -19.16 7.41 -5.05
CA ALA A 111 -20.12 6.42 -4.58
C ALA A 111 -19.44 5.38 -3.68
N ARG A 112 -19.66 5.48 -2.36
CA ARG A 112 -19.16 4.50 -1.37
C ARG A 112 -20.26 3.52 -0.96
N ARG A 113 -19.92 2.30 -0.56
CA ARG A 113 -20.88 1.33 0.01
C ARG A 113 -21.27 1.62 1.47
N GLY A 114 -20.48 2.43 2.16
CA GLY A 114 -20.71 2.86 3.54
C GLY A 114 -21.14 4.32 3.62
N GLN A 115 -20.57 5.03 4.60
CA GLN A 115 -20.86 6.45 4.83
C GLN A 115 -20.50 7.30 3.60
N GLN A 116 -21.44 8.12 3.16
CA GLN A 116 -21.17 9.18 2.19
C GLN A 116 -20.68 10.42 2.95
N TYR A 117 -19.52 10.93 2.58
CA TYR A 117 -18.95 12.12 3.23
C TYR A 117 -19.36 13.42 2.53
N VAL A 118 -19.79 13.35 1.27
CA VAL A 118 -20.07 14.52 0.43
C VAL A 118 -21.05 15.51 1.06
N GLY A 119 -22.06 15.01 1.78
CA GLY A 119 -23.00 15.87 2.51
C GLY A 119 -22.27 16.70 3.56
N LEU A 120 -21.39 16.11 4.36
CA LEU A 120 -20.60 16.82 5.36
C LEU A 120 -19.63 17.82 4.72
N THR A 121 -19.03 17.46 3.59
CA THR A 121 -18.20 18.40 2.82
C THR A 121 -18.99 19.61 2.37
N VAL A 122 -20.12 19.42 1.69
CA VAL A 122 -20.99 20.51 1.22
C VAL A 122 -21.54 21.33 2.38
N GLY A 123 -22.06 20.67 3.42
CA GLY A 123 -22.57 21.32 4.62
C GLY A 123 -21.51 22.17 5.30
N SER A 124 -20.29 21.67 5.47
CA SER A 124 -19.20 22.44 6.11
C SER A 124 -18.71 23.61 5.27
N LEU A 125 -18.74 23.51 3.94
CA LEU A 125 -18.37 24.61 3.04
C LEU A 125 -19.36 25.78 3.15
N LEU A 126 -20.64 25.50 3.40
CA LEU A 126 -21.71 26.50 3.44
C LEU A 126 -22.03 26.98 4.87
N ALA A 127 -21.81 26.13 5.88
CA ALA A 127 -22.09 26.44 7.28
C ALA A 127 -21.28 27.66 7.74
N GLY A 128 -21.99 28.70 8.18
CA GLY A 128 -21.40 29.92 8.73
C GLY A 128 -20.98 30.97 7.69
N LEU A 129 -21.23 30.75 6.39
CA LEU A 129 -21.04 31.80 5.40
C LEU A 129 -22.10 32.91 5.57
N SER A 130 -21.66 34.16 5.53
CA SER A 130 -22.58 35.29 5.39
C SER A 130 -23.27 35.28 4.01
N THR A 131 -24.40 35.98 3.89
CA THR A 131 -25.14 36.10 2.62
C THR A 131 -24.25 36.63 1.48
N THR A 132 -23.35 37.56 1.78
CA THR A 132 -22.41 38.13 0.81
C THR A 132 -21.33 37.12 0.40
N GLU A 133 -20.77 36.37 1.35
CA GLU A 133 -19.80 35.31 1.05
C GLU A 133 -20.44 34.17 0.24
N ARG A 134 -21.69 33.78 0.56
CA ARG A 134 -22.43 32.78 -0.19
C ARG A 134 -22.70 33.20 -1.64
N GLN A 135 -22.92 34.50 -1.89
CA GLN A 135 -23.06 35.04 -3.25
C GLN A 135 -21.74 34.99 -4.04
N ASP A 136 -20.61 35.16 -3.36
CA ASP A 136 -19.27 35.11 -3.96
C ASP A 136 -18.79 33.67 -4.28
N VAL A 137 -19.42 32.65 -3.69
CA VAL A 137 -19.11 31.22 -3.88
C VAL A 137 -20.10 30.55 -4.82
N PHE A 138 -19.64 29.95 -5.91
CA PHE A 138 -20.45 29.10 -6.80
C PHE A 138 -20.10 27.63 -6.62
N LEU A 139 -21.02 26.82 -6.12
CA LEU A 139 -20.81 25.41 -5.83
C LEU A 139 -21.26 24.52 -7.00
N ASN A 140 -20.29 23.93 -7.69
CA ASN A 140 -20.47 22.87 -8.69
C ASN A 140 -20.30 21.50 -8.02
N LEU A 141 -21.34 20.68 -8.04
CA LEU A 141 -21.32 19.31 -7.54
C LEU A 141 -21.43 18.34 -8.71
N LEU A 142 -20.39 17.56 -9.00
CA LEU A 142 -20.43 16.51 -10.02
C LEU A 142 -20.86 15.19 -9.40
N ILE A 143 -22.04 14.68 -9.79
CA ILE A 143 -22.45 13.31 -9.49
C ILE A 143 -21.63 12.38 -10.40
N ALA A 144 -20.47 11.94 -9.91
CA ALA A 144 -19.47 11.25 -10.72
C ALA A 144 -19.78 9.76 -10.87
N HIS A 145 -20.94 9.47 -11.48
CA HIS A 145 -21.40 8.12 -11.79
C HIS A 145 -22.10 8.10 -13.14
N THR A 146 -21.77 7.13 -14.02
CA THR A 146 -22.39 7.05 -15.36
C THR A 146 -23.89 6.81 -15.32
N THR A 147 -24.39 6.26 -14.22
CA THR A 147 -25.81 6.14 -13.91
C THR A 147 -26.10 6.89 -12.60
N PRO A 148 -26.48 8.18 -12.63
CA PRO A 148 -26.60 9.02 -11.43
C PRO A 148 -27.52 8.43 -10.36
N SER A 149 -28.61 7.77 -10.74
CA SER A 149 -29.55 7.13 -9.81
C SER A 149 -28.95 6.00 -8.96
N GLN A 150 -27.78 5.47 -9.33
CA GLN A 150 -27.05 4.48 -8.53
C GLN A 150 -26.13 5.13 -7.49
N HIS A 151 -25.84 6.43 -7.61
CA HIS A 151 -25.04 7.16 -6.64
C HIS A 151 -25.88 7.49 -5.39
N PRO A 152 -25.51 7.07 -4.17
CA PRO A 152 -26.35 7.25 -2.98
C PRO A 152 -26.74 8.71 -2.71
N ALA A 153 -25.79 9.64 -2.89
CA ALA A 153 -26.06 11.06 -2.72
C ALA A 153 -27.09 11.63 -3.72
N TYR A 154 -27.32 10.99 -4.88
CA TYR A 154 -28.21 11.53 -5.91
C TYR A 154 -29.67 11.66 -5.45
N ALA A 155 -30.12 10.79 -4.54
CA ALA A 155 -31.47 10.81 -4.01
C ALA A 155 -31.65 11.76 -2.81
N GLU A 156 -30.58 12.40 -2.34
CA GLU A 156 -30.62 13.26 -1.16
C GLU A 156 -31.23 14.63 -1.48
N GLN A 157 -32.16 15.09 -0.65
CA GLN A 157 -32.90 16.34 -0.89
C GLN A 157 -31.99 17.57 -0.98
N TRP A 158 -30.91 17.60 -0.20
CA TRP A 158 -29.98 18.73 -0.17
C TRP A 158 -29.18 18.89 -1.47
N VAL A 159 -29.02 17.82 -2.28
CA VAL A 159 -28.28 17.87 -3.55
C VAL A 159 -28.96 18.78 -4.56
N GLU A 160 -30.28 18.84 -4.56
CA GLU A 160 -31.01 19.78 -5.42
C GLU A 160 -31.03 21.20 -4.85
N LEU A 161 -30.87 21.38 -3.54
CA LEU A 161 -31.13 22.66 -2.87
C LEU A 161 -29.88 23.51 -2.66
N LEU A 162 -28.79 22.90 -2.21
CA LEU A 162 -27.59 23.61 -1.73
C LEU A 162 -26.59 24.00 -2.85
N PRO A 163 -26.22 23.09 -3.78
CA PRO A 163 -25.32 23.43 -4.89
C PRO A 163 -25.96 24.45 -5.85
N ASP A 164 -25.14 25.34 -6.40
CA ASP A 164 -25.58 26.24 -7.46
C ASP A 164 -25.79 25.48 -8.78
N ARG A 165 -25.02 24.41 -8.99
CA ARG A 165 -25.14 23.53 -10.15
C ARG A 165 -24.79 22.09 -9.80
N VAL A 166 -25.67 21.16 -10.17
CA VAL A 166 -25.40 19.73 -10.16
C VAL A 166 -25.03 19.30 -11.57
N LEU A 167 -23.84 18.73 -11.73
CA LEU A 167 -23.29 18.25 -12.99
C LEU A 167 -23.43 16.73 -13.08
N GLN A 168 -23.67 16.27 -14.31
CA GLN A 168 -23.61 14.87 -14.72
C GLN A 168 -22.68 14.78 -15.93
N TYR A 169 -22.32 13.56 -16.33
CA TYR A 169 -21.55 13.38 -17.57
C TYR A 169 -22.40 13.69 -18.80
N ASN A 170 -21.78 14.25 -19.83
CA ASN A 170 -22.43 14.56 -21.10
C ASN A 170 -22.77 13.28 -21.89
N ASP A 171 -23.86 13.29 -22.66
CA ASP A 171 -24.37 12.16 -23.47
C ASP A 171 -23.51 11.79 -24.70
N ASP A 172 -22.23 12.21 -24.76
CA ASP A 172 -21.32 11.74 -25.83
C ASP A 172 -21.04 10.24 -25.65
N THR A 173 -21.52 9.44 -26.59
CA THR A 173 -21.53 7.98 -26.50
C THR A 173 -20.13 7.39 -26.38
N ALA A 174 -19.14 7.96 -27.06
CA ALA A 174 -17.77 7.44 -27.05
C ALA A 174 -17.05 7.72 -25.72
N THR A 175 -17.27 8.89 -25.12
CA THR A 175 -16.70 9.24 -23.82
C THR A 175 -17.42 8.51 -22.68
N MET A 176 -18.75 8.42 -22.76
CA MET A 176 -19.56 7.69 -21.78
C MET A 176 -19.21 6.21 -21.72
N GLU A 177 -18.96 5.56 -22.86
CA GLU A 177 -18.55 4.16 -22.88
C GLU A 177 -17.20 3.96 -22.19
N LYS A 178 -16.23 4.87 -22.39
CA LYS A 178 -14.94 4.81 -21.69
C LYS A 178 -15.08 4.98 -20.19
N ILE A 179 -15.91 5.91 -19.73
CA ILE A 179 -16.15 6.11 -18.30
C ILE A 179 -16.85 4.88 -17.70
N ARG A 180 -17.83 4.29 -18.41
CA ARG A 180 -18.48 3.03 -17.99
C ARG A 180 -17.49 1.88 -17.89
N MET A 181 -16.57 1.73 -18.84
CA MET A 181 -15.49 0.75 -18.75
C MET A 181 -14.61 1.00 -17.52
N TRP A 182 -14.21 2.24 -17.25
CA TRP A 182 -13.42 2.58 -16.06
C TRP A 182 -14.14 2.30 -14.74
N GLU A 183 -15.47 2.46 -14.70
CA GLU A 183 -16.31 2.09 -13.55
C GLU A 183 -16.44 0.57 -13.39
N ALA A 184 -16.63 -0.18 -14.48
CA ALA A 184 -16.84 -1.62 -14.45
C ALA A 184 -15.56 -2.44 -14.18
N ASP A 185 -14.41 -2.01 -14.72
CA ASP A 185 -13.14 -2.71 -14.60
C ASP A 185 -12.40 -2.42 -13.27
N GLY A 186 -13.01 -1.62 -12.38
CA GLY A 186 -12.39 -1.15 -11.13
C GLY A 186 -11.24 -0.15 -11.35
N TRP A 187 -11.12 0.41 -12.56
CA TRP A 187 -10.01 1.26 -12.97
C TRP A 187 -10.29 2.75 -12.71
N TYR A 188 -10.45 3.11 -11.44
CA TYR A 188 -10.86 4.44 -11.01
C TYR A 188 -9.86 5.58 -11.31
N ARG A 189 -8.60 5.30 -11.66
CA ARG A 189 -7.57 6.36 -11.83
C ARG A 189 -7.84 7.30 -13.00
N ASN A 190 -8.05 6.76 -14.20
CA ASN A 190 -8.32 7.59 -15.39
C ASN A 190 -9.64 8.33 -15.25
N LYS A 191 -10.65 7.67 -14.65
CA LYS A 191 -11.91 8.30 -14.29
C LYS A 191 -11.70 9.48 -13.34
N THR A 192 -10.91 9.35 -12.27
CA THR A 192 -10.66 10.47 -11.34
C THR A 192 -9.95 11.66 -12.00
N ILE A 193 -9.01 11.43 -12.93
CA ILE A 193 -8.39 12.51 -13.69
C ILE A 193 -9.42 13.17 -14.63
N TYR A 194 -10.25 12.37 -15.29
CA TYR A 194 -11.33 12.87 -16.13
C TYR A 194 -12.33 13.71 -15.32
N ASP A 195 -12.82 13.19 -14.19
CA ASP A 195 -13.76 13.86 -13.29
C ASP A 195 -13.19 15.20 -12.82
N TYR A 196 -11.91 15.21 -12.44
CA TYR A 196 -11.20 16.40 -12.00
C TYR A 196 -11.10 17.45 -13.11
N THR A 197 -10.63 17.06 -14.30
CA THR A 197 -10.44 17.98 -15.44
C THR A 197 -11.77 18.47 -16.01
N TYR A 198 -12.79 17.60 -16.07
CA TYR A 198 -14.16 17.94 -16.47
C TYR A 198 -14.79 18.97 -15.54
N LEU A 199 -14.67 18.76 -14.23
CA LEU A 199 -15.20 19.67 -13.22
C LEU A 199 -14.42 21.00 -13.16
N LEU A 200 -13.09 20.95 -13.33
CA LEU A 200 -12.24 22.13 -13.41
C LEU A 200 -12.61 23.00 -14.61
N GLY A 201 -12.86 22.39 -15.78
CA GLY A 201 -13.35 23.08 -16.98
C GLY A 201 -14.72 23.72 -16.77
N ASN A 202 -15.67 22.99 -16.18
CA ASN A 202 -16.99 23.53 -15.86
C ASN A 202 -16.93 24.71 -14.87
N CYS A 203 -16.02 24.67 -13.90
CA CYS A 203 -15.79 25.80 -13.01
C CYS A 203 -15.12 26.98 -13.73
N TYR A 204 -14.22 26.71 -14.69
CA TYR A 204 -13.62 27.75 -15.52
C TYR A 204 -14.68 28.49 -16.34
N ASP A 205 -15.70 27.82 -16.85
CA ASP A 205 -16.74 28.46 -17.66
C ASP A 205 -17.65 29.42 -16.87
N THR A 206 -17.63 29.38 -15.55
CA THR A 206 -18.39 30.29 -14.69
C THR A 206 -17.87 31.74 -14.70
N GLY A 207 -16.65 31.95 -15.21
CA GLY A 207 -15.96 33.24 -15.17
C GLY A 207 -15.26 33.54 -13.84
N ALA A 208 -15.36 32.67 -12.83
CA ALA A 208 -14.79 32.91 -11.50
C ALA A 208 -13.30 33.27 -11.53
N GLU A 209 -12.89 34.18 -10.65
CA GLU A 209 -11.49 34.61 -10.52
C GLU A 209 -10.59 33.47 -10.02
N TYR A 210 -11.14 32.63 -9.13
CA TYR A 210 -10.49 31.46 -8.58
C TYR A 210 -11.37 30.22 -8.69
N ILE A 211 -10.72 29.06 -8.73
CA ILE A 211 -11.38 27.76 -8.77
C ILE A 211 -10.83 26.89 -7.65
N ALA A 212 -11.67 26.56 -6.67
CA ALA A 212 -11.38 25.55 -5.66
C ALA A 212 -11.80 24.17 -6.18
N MET A 213 -10.91 23.20 -6.12
CA MET A 213 -11.19 21.78 -6.35
C MET A 213 -11.02 21.02 -5.05
N LEU A 214 -12.07 20.34 -4.60
CA LEU A 214 -12.11 19.63 -3.31
C LEU A 214 -12.53 18.17 -3.49
N GLU A 215 -11.96 17.30 -2.67
CA GLU A 215 -12.43 15.92 -2.51
C GLU A 215 -13.70 15.89 -1.63
N ASP A 216 -14.54 14.88 -1.83
CA ASP A 216 -15.85 14.74 -1.20
C ASP A 216 -15.82 14.19 0.24
N ASP A 217 -14.63 14.03 0.81
CA ASP A 217 -14.35 13.54 2.16
C ASP A 217 -13.53 14.55 2.98
N THR A 218 -13.81 15.83 2.75
CA THR A 218 -13.17 16.95 3.43
C THR A 218 -14.13 17.71 4.33
N LEU A 219 -13.61 18.33 5.39
CA LEU A 219 -14.36 19.16 6.33
C LEU A 219 -13.71 20.54 6.43
N ALA A 220 -14.42 21.58 6.00
CA ALA A 220 -13.89 22.94 6.03
C ALA A 220 -13.92 23.53 7.45
N VAL A 221 -12.87 24.26 7.82
CA VAL A 221 -12.81 24.97 9.11
C VAL A 221 -13.78 26.16 9.14
N GLU A 222 -14.12 26.63 10.33
CA GLU A 222 -14.92 27.84 10.50
C GLU A 222 -14.24 29.06 9.84
N GLY A 223 -15.00 29.80 9.03
CA GLY A 223 -14.53 30.97 8.30
C GLY A 223 -13.50 30.66 7.19
N TRP A 224 -13.49 29.43 6.66
CA TRP A 224 -12.52 29.01 5.64
C TRP A 224 -12.45 29.96 4.43
N PHE A 225 -13.59 30.47 3.97
CA PHE A 225 -13.66 31.30 2.76
C PHE A 225 -12.90 32.61 2.91
N SER A 226 -13.21 33.38 3.97
CA SER A 226 -12.51 34.64 4.27
C SER A 226 -11.00 34.42 4.47
N LYS A 227 -10.63 33.36 5.19
CA LYS A 227 -9.21 32.97 5.39
C LYS A 227 -8.52 32.63 4.06
N ALA A 228 -9.17 31.87 3.20
CA ALA A 228 -8.64 31.49 1.89
C ALA A 228 -8.48 32.72 0.97
N MET A 229 -9.46 33.62 0.94
CA MET A 229 -9.39 34.84 0.14
C MET A 229 -8.28 35.79 0.64
N GLY A 230 -8.10 35.91 1.96
CA GLY A 230 -6.97 36.63 2.55
C GLY A 230 -5.63 36.04 2.14
N ALA A 231 -5.47 34.71 2.23
CA ALA A 231 -4.25 34.03 1.81
C ALA A 231 -3.96 34.23 0.30
N LEU A 232 -4.97 34.22 -0.56
CA LEU A 232 -4.81 34.49 -2.00
C LEU A 232 -4.36 35.94 -2.26
N GLN A 233 -4.84 36.90 -1.47
CA GLN A 233 -4.38 38.29 -1.54
C GLN A 233 -2.92 38.43 -1.10
N ASP A 234 -2.49 37.68 -0.08
CA ASP A 234 -1.10 37.62 0.33
C ASP A 234 -0.22 36.99 -0.75
N VAL A 235 -0.69 35.91 -1.40
CA VAL A 235 0.03 35.28 -2.53
C VAL A 235 0.19 36.29 -3.66
N LYS A 236 -0.88 36.99 -4.04
CA LYS A 236 -0.82 38.05 -5.06
C LYS A 236 0.19 39.14 -4.69
N THR A 237 0.22 39.56 -3.44
CA THR A 237 1.15 40.59 -2.96
C THR A 237 2.60 40.08 -2.99
N ASN A 238 2.85 38.82 -2.61
CA ASN A 238 4.17 38.21 -2.67
C ASN A 238 4.64 38.02 -4.11
N MET A 239 3.76 37.62 -5.03
CA MET A 239 4.10 37.45 -6.44
C MET A 239 4.45 38.78 -7.12
N ARG A 240 3.93 39.92 -6.65
CA ARG A 240 4.31 41.26 -7.17
C ARG A 240 5.77 41.62 -6.89
N THR A 241 6.38 41.06 -5.84
CA THR A 241 7.80 41.31 -5.51
C THR A 241 8.75 40.28 -6.13
N ARG A 242 8.21 39.22 -6.74
CA ARG A 242 8.97 38.20 -7.47
C ARG A 242 9.09 38.57 -8.95
N SER A 243 9.97 37.86 -9.67
CA SER A 243 10.15 38.03 -11.12
C SER A 243 8.81 37.79 -11.84
N GLN A 244 8.50 38.62 -12.86
CA GLN A 244 7.31 38.41 -13.71
C GLN A 244 7.31 37.05 -14.43
N ALA A 245 8.47 36.40 -14.57
CA ALA A 245 8.58 35.06 -15.15
C ALA A 245 8.15 33.94 -14.20
N GLU A 246 8.08 34.20 -12.89
CA GLU A 246 7.69 33.20 -11.91
C GLU A 246 6.17 33.05 -11.86
N ARG A 247 5.67 31.85 -12.15
CA ARG A 247 4.24 31.52 -12.11
C ARG A 247 3.93 30.61 -10.93
N TRP A 248 2.69 30.60 -10.48
CA TRP A 248 2.20 29.69 -9.45
C TRP A 248 0.94 28.97 -9.91
N ILE A 249 0.73 27.75 -9.44
CA ILE A 249 -0.35 26.88 -9.91
C ILE A 249 -1.56 26.88 -8.96
N TYR A 250 -1.33 26.77 -7.66
CA TYR A 250 -2.44 26.68 -6.70
C TYR A 250 -2.02 27.17 -5.31
N LEU A 251 -3.04 27.44 -4.49
CA LEU A 251 -2.98 27.54 -3.04
C LEU A 251 -3.59 26.27 -2.44
N ARG A 252 -2.81 25.55 -1.66
CA ARG A 252 -3.18 24.30 -1.00
C ARG A 252 -3.83 24.58 0.33
N LEU A 253 -4.98 23.94 0.55
CA LEU A 253 -5.79 24.11 1.76
C LEU A 253 -5.53 23.00 2.79
N PHE A 254 -4.97 21.87 2.37
CA PHE A 254 -4.65 20.70 3.20
C PHE A 254 -3.26 20.14 2.93
N TYR A 255 -2.56 19.71 3.98
CA TYR A 255 -1.31 19.00 3.89
C TYR A 255 -1.14 18.07 5.11
N ALA A 256 -0.41 16.97 4.93
CA ALA A 256 -0.09 16.04 6.00
C ALA A 256 1.22 16.43 6.69
N ASP A 257 1.15 16.70 7.99
CA ASP A 257 2.31 17.12 8.81
C ASP A 257 3.41 16.05 8.87
N GLU A 258 3.05 14.77 8.76
CA GLU A 258 3.96 13.62 8.74
C GLU A 258 5.06 13.73 7.66
N LEU A 259 4.76 14.36 6.53
CA LEU A 259 5.70 14.49 5.41
C LEU A 259 6.71 15.62 5.60
N LEU A 260 6.55 16.44 6.64
CA LEU A 260 7.37 17.61 6.90
C LEU A 260 8.49 17.35 7.90
N GLY A 261 8.83 16.09 8.17
CA GLY A 261 9.86 15.68 9.12
C GLY A 261 11.31 15.95 8.72
N TRP A 262 12.23 15.31 9.44
CA TRP A 262 13.67 15.36 9.21
C TRP A 262 14.04 14.57 7.95
N ASN A 263 14.01 15.26 6.81
CA ASN A 263 14.19 14.65 5.50
C ASN A 263 15.65 14.21 5.26
N SER A 264 15.84 12.96 4.87
CA SER A 264 17.17 12.34 4.69
C SER A 264 18.03 13.09 3.68
N GLU A 265 17.44 13.69 2.66
CA GLU A 265 18.11 14.46 1.61
C GLU A 265 18.82 15.71 2.14
N ALA A 266 18.45 16.17 3.33
CA ALA A 266 19.03 17.35 4.00
C ALA A 266 20.04 16.99 5.10
N TRP A 267 20.40 15.70 5.29
CA TRP A 267 21.34 15.27 6.32
C TRP A 267 22.68 16.03 6.34
N PRO A 268 23.30 16.44 5.21
CA PRO A 268 24.57 17.17 5.26
C PRO A 268 24.40 18.56 5.90
N ARG A 269 23.24 19.19 5.70
CA ARG A 269 22.94 20.50 6.28
C ARG A 269 22.72 20.38 7.79
N TYR A 270 22.03 19.34 8.21
CA TYR A 270 21.80 19.04 9.62
C TYR A 270 23.11 18.76 10.35
N LEU A 271 23.96 17.90 9.78
CA LEU A 271 25.26 17.59 10.34
C LEU A 271 26.16 18.83 10.41
N LEU A 272 26.20 19.64 9.35
CA LEU A 272 26.95 20.89 9.34
C LEU A 272 26.46 21.86 10.41
N ALA A 273 25.15 22.05 10.55
CA ALA A 273 24.58 22.92 11.58
C ALA A 273 24.90 22.43 13.00
N SER A 274 24.75 21.13 13.26
CA SER A 274 25.14 20.49 14.52
C SER A 274 26.62 20.67 14.82
N PHE A 275 27.49 20.52 13.82
CA PHE A 275 28.93 20.72 13.96
C PHE A 275 29.28 22.19 14.23
N VAL A 276 28.65 23.14 13.55
CA VAL A 276 28.87 24.58 13.79
C VAL A 276 28.44 24.96 15.21
N ILE A 277 27.29 24.48 15.69
CA ILE A 277 26.86 24.69 17.08
C ILE A 277 27.88 24.11 18.06
N TRP A 278 28.30 22.85 17.84
CA TRP A 278 29.29 22.20 18.68
C TRP A 278 30.64 22.95 18.71
N ALA A 279 31.14 23.35 17.54
CA ALA A 279 32.42 24.04 17.39
C ALA A 279 32.40 25.44 18.01
N THR A 280 31.32 26.20 17.81
CA THR A 280 31.17 27.56 18.36
C THR A 280 31.06 27.55 19.89
N VAL A 281 30.25 26.65 20.47
CA VAL A 281 30.11 26.53 21.93
C VAL A 281 31.42 26.03 22.55
N THR A 282 32.01 24.96 22.00
CA THR A 282 33.28 24.41 22.50
C THR A 282 34.42 25.44 22.37
N GLY A 283 34.52 26.12 21.23
CA GLY A 283 35.50 27.17 20.98
C GLY A 283 35.36 28.35 21.94
N SER A 284 34.13 28.79 22.22
CA SER A 284 33.83 29.86 23.19
C SER A 284 34.25 29.45 24.61
N MET A 285 33.96 28.21 25.02
CA MET A 285 34.41 27.69 26.32
C MET A 285 35.94 27.64 26.41
N MET A 286 36.63 27.21 25.35
CA MET A 286 38.10 27.20 25.31
C MET A 286 38.69 28.61 25.31
N TRP A 287 38.02 29.58 24.70
CA TRP A 287 38.42 30.99 24.77
C TRP A 287 38.24 31.57 26.18
N VAL A 288 37.10 31.32 26.83
CA VAL A 288 36.85 31.70 28.23
C VAL A 288 37.88 31.07 29.16
N ARG A 289 38.19 29.79 28.96
CA ARG A 289 39.24 29.07 29.71
C ARG A 289 40.58 29.83 29.70
N ARG A 290 40.97 30.39 28.55
CA ARG A 290 42.24 31.16 28.42
C ARG A 290 42.24 32.46 29.23
N LYS A 291 41.07 32.99 29.61
CA LYS A 291 40.91 34.19 30.42
C LYS A 291 40.81 33.92 31.93
N LEU A 292 40.62 32.66 32.34
CA LEU A 292 40.50 32.26 33.75
C LEU A 292 41.88 32.12 34.43
N ARG A 293 41.92 32.31 35.76
CA ARG A 293 43.13 32.05 36.58
C ARG A 293 43.43 30.53 36.65
N ARG A 294 44.70 30.15 36.85
CA ARG A 294 45.17 28.74 36.78
C ARG A 294 44.47 27.79 37.77
N ASP A 295 44.16 28.29 38.96
CA ASP A 295 43.40 27.61 40.02
C ASP A 295 41.95 27.29 39.61
N VAL A 296 41.33 28.14 38.80
CA VAL A 296 39.97 27.93 38.25
C VAL A 296 40.00 27.07 36.98
N GLN A 297 41.07 27.17 36.19
CA GLN A 297 41.24 26.38 34.97
C GLN A 297 41.24 24.87 35.23
N SER A 298 41.83 24.40 36.32
CA SER A 298 41.89 22.96 36.67
C SER A 298 40.49 22.37 36.85
N THR A 299 39.58 23.11 37.46
CA THR A 299 38.17 22.72 37.67
C THR A 299 37.30 22.93 36.42
N PHE A 300 37.61 23.93 35.59
CA PHE A 300 36.85 24.23 34.37
C PHE A 300 37.12 23.24 33.22
N THR A 301 38.33 22.67 33.11
CA THR A 301 38.66 21.74 32.00
C THR A 301 37.72 20.53 31.92
N PRO A 302 37.50 19.77 33.02
CA PRO A 302 36.63 18.60 32.98
C PRO A 302 35.19 18.96 32.66
N VAL A 303 34.70 20.11 33.14
CA VAL A 303 33.37 20.63 32.80
C VAL A 303 33.29 20.94 31.30
N ALA A 304 34.30 21.59 30.72
CA ALA A 304 34.29 21.89 29.29
C ALA A 304 34.36 20.64 28.40
N ILE A 305 35.12 19.61 28.82
CA ILE A 305 35.17 18.31 28.14
C ILE A 305 33.81 17.60 28.24
N ALA A 306 33.21 17.55 29.44
CA ALA A 306 31.90 16.96 29.65
C ALA A 306 30.80 17.69 28.85
N THR A 307 30.85 19.02 28.79
CA THR A 307 29.92 19.80 27.98
C THR A 307 30.07 19.50 26.49
N SER A 308 31.31 19.45 25.99
CA SER A 308 31.59 19.20 24.58
C SER A 308 31.27 17.75 24.15
N GLY A 309 31.54 16.77 25.02
CA GLY A 309 31.39 15.35 24.70
C GLY A 309 30.04 14.73 25.08
N VAL A 310 29.29 15.32 26.02
CA VAL A 310 28.03 14.75 26.53
C VAL A 310 26.88 15.73 26.40
N VAL A 311 27.01 16.95 26.95
CA VAL A 311 25.88 17.90 27.02
C VAL A 311 25.44 18.38 25.63
N ILE A 312 26.38 18.82 24.80
CA ILE A 312 26.03 19.32 23.46
C ILE A 312 25.42 18.20 22.58
N PRO A 313 26.05 17.01 22.45
CA PRO A 313 25.45 15.93 21.65
C PRO A 313 24.06 15.50 22.15
N THR A 314 23.85 15.39 23.46
CA THR A 314 22.55 14.98 24.02
C THR A 314 21.45 16.02 23.78
N PHE A 315 21.75 17.33 23.82
CA PHE A 315 20.81 18.37 23.42
C PHE A 315 20.52 18.38 21.91
N ILE A 316 21.53 18.10 21.08
CA ILE A 316 21.33 17.95 19.62
C ILE A 316 20.39 16.76 19.36
N VAL A 317 20.61 15.62 20.01
CA VAL A 317 19.71 14.46 19.92
C VAL A 317 18.30 14.85 20.37
N LEU A 318 18.18 15.55 21.50
CA LEU A 318 16.88 15.99 22.02
C LEU A 318 16.15 16.94 21.06
N PHE A 319 16.87 17.81 20.36
CA PHE A 319 16.33 18.69 19.33
C PHE A 319 15.74 17.92 18.14
N PHE A 320 16.40 16.85 17.69
CA PHE A 320 15.85 15.98 16.65
C PHE A 320 14.66 15.16 17.17
N MET A 321 14.76 14.62 18.40
CA MET A 321 13.69 13.86 19.04
C MET A 321 12.42 14.68 19.28
N ALA A 322 12.54 15.98 19.56
CA ALA A 322 11.39 16.87 19.74
C ALA A 322 10.49 16.95 18.50
N GLY A 323 11.02 16.64 17.31
CA GLY A 323 10.27 16.73 16.06
C GLY A 323 10.39 18.10 15.40
N LYS A 324 10.45 18.08 14.08
CA LYS A 324 10.74 19.27 13.28
C LYS A 324 9.64 20.31 13.36
N GLN A 325 8.36 19.92 13.41
CA GLN A 325 7.28 20.92 13.52
C GLN A 325 7.25 21.57 14.90
N THR A 326 7.67 20.88 15.96
CA THR A 326 7.81 21.46 17.29
C THR A 326 8.92 22.52 17.33
N VAL A 327 10.11 22.18 16.82
CA VAL A 327 11.28 23.06 16.95
C VAL A 327 11.45 24.06 15.81
N MET A 328 10.85 23.77 14.65
CA MET A 328 10.92 24.56 13.42
C MET A 328 9.58 24.53 12.67
N PRO A 329 8.49 25.05 13.28
CA PRO A 329 7.17 25.06 12.66
C PRO A 329 7.17 25.91 11.38
N ILE A 330 6.30 25.54 10.44
CA ILE A 330 5.99 26.42 9.31
C ILE A 330 5.27 27.66 9.87
N ARG A 331 5.66 28.84 9.37
CA ARG A 331 5.06 30.10 9.81
C ARG A 331 3.59 30.16 9.40
N GLU A 332 2.74 30.63 10.31
CA GLU A 332 1.34 30.94 10.03
C GLU A 332 1.19 31.95 8.88
N GLY A 333 0.10 31.82 8.13
CA GLY A 333 -0.16 32.56 6.89
C GLY A 333 0.14 31.71 5.65
N ILE A 334 0.83 32.30 4.67
CA ILE A 334 1.19 31.62 3.42
C ILE A 334 2.64 31.16 3.41
N SER A 335 2.88 29.96 2.89
CA SER A 335 4.22 29.41 2.72
C SER A 335 4.38 28.72 1.36
N VAL A 336 5.61 28.66 0.85
CA VAL A 336 5.92 27.91 -0.38
C VAL A 336 6.14 26.44 -0.02
N MET A 337 5.46 25.53 -0.71
CA MET A 337 5.53 24.09 -0.51
C MET A 337 5.74 23.36 -1.84
N ASN A 338 6.88 23.60 -2.48
CA ASN A 338 7.24 22.94 -3.75
C ASN A 338 7.69 21.47 -3.58
N LYS A 339 7.94 21.04 -2.33
CA LYS A 339 8.38 19.68 -2.00
C LYS A 339 7.64 19.19 -0.77
N TYR A 340 7.49 17.87 -0.67
CA TYR A 340 6.88 17.18 0.48
C TYR A 340 5.42 17.57 0.75
N GLY A 341 4.76 18.20 -0.23
CA GLY A 341 3.32 18.39 -0.20
C GLY A 341 2.62 17.19 -0.85
N CYS A 342 2.03 16.29 -0.05
CA CYS A 342 1.09 15.29 -0.58
C CYS A 342 -0.35 15.78 -0.58
N CYS A 343 -1.09 15.20 -1.52
CA CYS A 343 -2.53 14.94 -1.45
C CYS A 343 -3.40 16.09 -1.99
N SER A 344 -4.53 15.73 -2.61
CA SER A 344 -5.37 16.60 -3.46
C SER A 344 -6.70 17.01 -2.84
N GLN A 345 -6.83 16.88 -1.51
CA GLN A 345 -8.07 17.15 -0.77
C GLN A 345 -8.64 18.54 -1.04
N GLY A 346 -7.78 19.55 -1.27
CA GLY A 346 -8.24 20.89 -1.60
C GLY A 346 -7.17 21.81 -2.17
N PHE A 347 -7.42 22.30 -3.39
CA PHE A 347 -6.58 23.29 -4.07
C PHE A 347 -7.42 24.45 -4.58
N ILE A 348 -6.90 25.68 -4.47
CA ILE A 348 -7.47 26.86 -5.13
C ILE A 348 -6.52 27.32 -6.25
N PHE A 349 -6.99 27.25 -7.48
CA PHE A 349 -6.27 27.68 -8.67
C PHE A 349 -6.66 29.11 -9.05
N PRO A 350 -5.70 29.97 -9.46
CA PRO A 350 -6.02 31.22 -10.14
C PRO A 350 -6.55 30.90 -11.54
N ARG A 351 -7.60 31.59 -11.99
CA ARG A 351 -8.19 31.37 -13.33
C ARG A 351 -7.16 31.37 -14.47
N SER A 352 -6.13 32.21 -14.37
CA SER A 352 -5.13 32.41 -15.42
C SER A 352 -4.23 31.21 -15.71
N ILE A 353 -4.08 30.25 -14.77
CA ILE A 353 -3.24 29.05 -15.00
C ILE A 353 -4.02 27.90 -15.63
N ILE A 354 -5.34 27.93 -15.54
CA ILE A 354 -6.20 26.79 -15.89
C ILE A 354 -6.03 26.33 -17.35
N PRO A 355 -6.02 27.21 -18.37
CA PRO A 355 -5.84 26.76 -19.75
C PRO A 355 -4.49 26.07 -19.98
N ASP A 356 -3.41 26.60 -19.40
CA ASP A 356 -2.07 26.02 -19.53
C ASP A 356 -1.98 24.69 -18.78
N PHE A 357 -2.58 24.61 -17.59
CA PHE A 357 -2.65 23.38 -16.82
C PHE A 357 -3.42 22.28 -17.58
N LEU A 358 -4.62 22.58 -18.09
CA LEU A 358 -5.44 21.65 -18.87
C LEU A 358 -4.76 21.24 -20.19
N ALA A 359 -3.97 22.11 -20.82
CA ALA A 359 -3.20 21.75 -22.01
C ALA A 359 -2.07 20.74 -21.72
N CYS A 360 -1.62 20.68 -20.46
CA CYS A 360 -0.58 19.75 -20.02
C CYS A 360 -1.14 18.45 -19.42
N THR A 361 -2.47 18.32 -19.22
CA THR A 361 -3.04 17.10 -18.65
C THR A 361 -3.15 15.99 -19.67
N ASP A 362 -2.64 14.80 -19.34
CA ASP A 362 -2.68 13.62 -20.19
C ASP A 362 -3.51 12.50 -19.56
N LEU A 363 -4.69 12.25 -20.13
CA LEU A 363 -5.63 11.21 -19.71
C LEU A 363 -5.13 9.77 -19.98
N THR A 364 -4.02 9.60 -20.68
CA THR A 364 -3.42 8.29 -21.00
C THR A 364 -2.30 7.88 -20.03
N THR A 365 -1.97 8.74 -19.07
CA THR A 365 -0.91 8.48 -18.09
C THR A 365 -1.45 7.79 -16.83
N ASP A 366 -0.71 6.80 -16.32
CA ASP A 366 -1.05 6.07 -15.08
C ASP A 366 -0.65 6.85 -13.82
N TRP A 367 -1.18 8.08 -13.68
CA TRP A 367 -0.94 8.97 -12.54
C TRP A 367 -2.19 9.10 -11.66
N LEU A 368 -2.01 9.39 -10.37
CA LEU A 368 -3.07 9.94 -9.54
C LEU A 368 -3.18 11.45 -9.75
N VAL A 369 -4.34 12.05 -9.50
CA VAL A 369 -4.59 13.49 -9.73
C VAL A 369 -3.55 14.39 -9.04
N ASP A 370 -3.23 14.11 -7.78
CA ASP A 370 -2.18 14.81 -7.03
C ASP A 370 -0.80 14.66 -7.68
N MET A 371 -0.42 13.44 -8.07
CA MET A 371 0.86 13.20 -8.76
C MET A 371 0.94 13.93 -10.10
N MET A 372 -0.16 13.96 -10.86
CA MET A 372 -0.24 14.68 -12.13
C MET A 372 0.01 16.18 -11.93
N ILE A 373 -0.71 16.80 -10.99
CA ILE A 373 -0.56 18.22 -10.69
C ILE A 373 0.88 18.53 -10.25
N GLU A 374 1.43 17.71 -9.34
CA GLU A 374 2.79 17.89 -8.85
C GLU A 374 3.84 17.73 -9.96
N LYS A 375 3.65 16.79 -10.88
CA LYS A 375 4.58 16.57 -11.98
C LYS A 375 4.55 17.71 -12.99
N ILE A 376 3.36 18.16 -13.41
CA ILE A 376 3.20 19.29 -14.32
C ILE A 376 3.85 20.53 -13.71
N ALA A 377 3.54 20.83 -12.45
CA ALA A 377 4.11 22.01 -11.80
C ALA A 377 5.64 21.91 -11.59
N ASN A 378 6.23 20.72 -11.52
CA ASN A 378 7.68 20.55 -11.48
C ASN A 378 8.32 20.76 -12.85
N GLN A 379 7.68 20.24 -13.91
CA GLN A 379 8.14 20.38 -15.29
C GLN A 379 8.11 21.84 -15.74
N GLU A 380 7.03 22.54 -15.40
CA GLU A 380 6.81 23.94 -15.78
C GLU A 380 7.45 24.94 -14.79
N GLY A 381 8.01 24.46 -13.68
CA GLY A 381 8.62 25.29 -12.65
C GLY A 381 7.61 26.20 -11.92
N TRP A 382 6.34 25.77 -11.80
CA TRP A 382 5.29 26.54 -11.15
C TRP A 382 5.35 26.41 -9.62
N THR A 383 5.32 27.55 -8.94
CA THR A 383 5.33 27.63 -7.47
C THR A 383 3.99 27.15 -6.89
N ARG A 384 4.07 26.43 -5.76
CA ARG A 384 2.92 25.91 -5.02
C ARG A 384 2.88 26.57 -3.65
N TRP A 385 1.75 27.17 -3.33
CA TRP A 385 1.52 27.83 -2.05
C TRP A 385 0.69 26.94 -1.13
N VAL A 386 0.82 27.13 0.17
CA VAL A 386 0.00 26.46 1.20
C VAL A 386 -0.44 27.47 2.26
N THR A 387 -1.62 27.27 2.84
CA THR A 387 -2.10 28.00 4.01
C THR A 387 -1.72 27.26 5.30
N VAL A 388 -1.21 28.00 6.29
CA VAL A 388 -0.90 27.48 7.63
C VAL A 388 -1.65 28.32 8.68
N PRO A 389 -2.50 27.72 9.53
CA PRO A 389 -2.87 26.30 9.57
C PRO A 389 -3.71 25.87 8.35
N SER A 390 -3.90 24.56 8.22
CA SER A 390 -4.75 23.98 7.17
C SER A 390 -6.20 24.48 7.31
N LEU A 391 -6.85 24.76 6.17
CA LEU A 391 -8.24 25.23 6.12
C LEU A 391 -9.25 24.09 5.89
N LEU A 392 -8.77 22.86 5.73
CA LEU A 392 -9.58 21.66 5.58
C LEU A 392 -9.07 20.55 6.51
N GLN A 393 -9.95 19.62 6.83
CA GLN A 393 -9.59 18.35 7.45
C GLN A 393 -10.00 17.22 6.53
N HIS A 394 -9.26 16.12 6.53
CA HIS A 394 -9.64 14.89 5.83
C HIS A 394 -10.40 14.00 6.81
N ILE A 395 -11.65 13.65 6.48
CA ILE A 395 -12.55 12.85 7.34
C ILE A 395 -12.86 11.47 6.74
N GLY A 396 -12.38 11.20 5.53
CA GLY A 396 -12.56 9.92 4.85
C GLY A 396 -11.76 8.80 5.51
N ALA A 397 -12.45 7.79 6.04
CA ALA A 397 -11.81 6.56 6.52
C ALA A 397 -11.44 5.60 5.37
N THR A 398 -12.04 5.79 4.19
CA THR A 398 -11.90 4.97 2.98
C THR A 398 -11.50 5.86 1.80
N SER A 399 -10.46 5.48 1.05
CA SER A 399 -9.84 6.35 0.03
C SER A 399 -10.75 6.61 -1.17
N SER A 400 -10.84 7.88 -1.58
CA SER A 400 -11.53 8.35 -2.80
C SER A 400 -10.86 7.91 -4.11
N LYS A 401 -9.61 7.41 -4.07
CA LYS A 401 -8.73 7.19 -5.24
C LYS A 401 -8.65 5.76 -5.77
N GLY A 402 -9.58 4.90 -5.38
CA GLY A 402 -9.64 3.52 -5.86
C GLY A 402 -8.45 2.68 -5.39
N TYR A 403 -8.56 2.16 -4.17
CA TYR A 403 -8.19 0.77 -3.93
C TYR A 403 -9.48 -0.04 -4.04
N GLY A 404 -9.41 -1.26 -4.58
CA GLY A 404 -10.53 -2.19 -4.49
C GLY A 404 -11.04 -2.21 -3.05
N PHE A 405 -12.36 -2.21 -2.90
CA PHE A 405 -13.11 -2.16 -1.64
C PHE A 405 -12.30 -2.65 -0.43
N ASP A 406 -12.17 -1.80 0.58
CA ASP A 406 -11.66 -2.17 1.91
C ASP A 406 -12.45 -3.38 2.44
N ALA A 407 -11.95 -4.58 2.18
CA ALA A 407 -12.27 -5.78 2.93
C ALA A 407 -11.32 -5.83 4.12
N ASP A 408 -11.59 -4.97 5.11
CA ASP A 408 -11.23 -5.14 6.52
C ASP A 408 -11.66 -3.91 7.34
N GLN A 409 -12.97 -3.62 7.36
CA GLN A 409 -13.59 -3.01 8.55
C GLN A 409 -14.94 -3.70 8.79
N LEU A 410 -14.95 -4.59 9.79
CA LEU A 410 -16.18 -5.04 10.43
C LEU A 410 -17.02 -3.82 10.85
N PRO A 411 -18.36 -3.90 10.82
CA PRO A 411 -19.21 -2.82 11.26
C PRO A 411 -18.99 -2.60 12.76
N VAL A 412 -18.40 -1.45 13.11
CA VAL A 412 -18.71 -0.86 14.41
C VAL A 412 -20.19 -0.54 14.34
N GLY A 413 -20.98 -1.26 15.13
CA GLY A 413 -22.41 -1.05 15.20
C GLY A 413 -22.70 0.43 15.44
N ASN A 414 -23.48 1.00 14.53
CA ASN A 414 -24.35 2.10 14.92
C ASN A 414 -25.37 1.49 15.87
N ASP A 415 -25.31 1.86 17.15
CA ASP A 415 -26.54 2.06 17.89
C ASP A 415 -26.60 3.52 18.35
N PRO A 416 -27.79 4.15 18.27
CA PRO A 416 -27.97 5.56 18.52
C PRO A 416 -27.87 5.88 20.01
N LEU A 417 -27.68 7.17 20.30
CA LEU A 417 -28.06 7.83 21.55
C LEU A 417 -29.13 7.05 22.36
N GLN A 418 -28.70 6.42 23.46
CA GLN A 418 -29.53 6.24 24.65
C GLN A 418 -28.69 6.56 25.89
N LEU A 419 -29.09 7.65 26.55
CA LEU A 419 -28.92 7.83 27.98
C LEU A 419 -29.50 6.60 28.67
N ASP A 420 -28.79 5.99 29.61
CA ASP A 420 -29.47 5.23 30.65
C ASP A 420 -28.79 5.38 32.00
N ASP A 421 -29.58 5.97 32.90
CA ASP A 421 -29.49 5.82 34.34
C ASP A 421 -29.75 4.35 34.71
N SER A 422 -28.87 3.81 35.57
CA SER A 422 -29.18 2.76 36.55
C SER A 422 -29.72 1.37 36.10
N GLY A 423 -28.99 0.33 36.48
CA GLY A 423 -29.59 -0.81 37.21
C GLY A 423 -29.95 -2.09 36.43
N ASN A 424 -29.07 -3.09 36.59
CA ASN A 424 -29.39 -4.46 37.03
C ASN A 424 -30.32 -5.41 36.20
N ASN A 425 -29.75 -6.59 35.89
CA ASN A 425 -30.33 -7.94 35.89
C ASN A 425 -31.28 -8.47 34.76
N LYS A 426 -30.81 -9.60 34.20
CA LYS A 426 -31.49 -10.92 34.01
C LYS A 426 -32.53 -11.19 32.89
N ASP A 427 -32.24 -12.32 32.23
CA ASP A 427 -33.12 -13.41 31.78
C ASP A 427 -34.07 -13.25 30.57
N ALA A 428 -33.76 -14.07 29.56
CA ALA A 428 -34.64 -15.07 28.91
C ALA A 428 -35.73 -14.68 27.87
N LYS A 429 -35.56 -15.33 26.69
CA LYS A 429 -36.53 -16.18 25.94
C LYS A 429 -37.67 -15.56 25.09
N HIS A 430 -37.70 -16.11 23.86
CA HIS A 430 -38.84 -16.68 23.09
C HIS A 430 -39.67 -15.81 22.11
N ILE A 431 -39.77 -16.35 20.86
CA ILE A 431 -40.97 -16.51 20.00
C ILE A 431 -41.49 -15.23 19.32
N SER A 432 -41.99 -15.17 18.08
CA SER A 432 -42.05 -16.00 16.85
C SER A 432 -42.94 -15.25 15.83
N LEU A 433 -42.82 -15.54 14.52
CA LEU A 433 -43.88 -15.48 13.49
C LEU A 433 -44.43 -14.05 13.16
N ASN A 434 -44.85 -13.66 11.95
CA ASN A 434 -45.26 -14.38 10.75
C ASN A 434 -45.40 -13.36 9.58
N ASP A 435 -45.41 -13.89 8.34
CA ASP A 435 -46.24 -13.48 7.18
C ASP A 435 -46.10 -12.04 6.61
N ASN A 436 -46.32 -11.73 5.33
CA ASN A 436 -46.62 -12.43 4.08
C ASN A 436 -46.52 -11.32 3.01
N GLY A 437 -46.17 -11.60 1.75
CA GLY A 437 -46.25 -10.52 0.76
C GLY A 437 -45.73 -10.78 -0.66
N ASN A 438 -46.25 -11.82 -1.31
CA ASN A 438 -46.21 -12.02 -2.76
C ASN A 438 -46.32 -10.71 -3.59
N LYS A 439 -45.53 -10.61 -4.69
CA LYS A 439 -46.11 -10.44 -6.04
C LYS A 439 -45.08 -10.63 -7.17
N LYS A 440 -45.47 -11.54 -8.07
CA LYS A 440 -44.93 -11.87 -9.41
C LYS A 440 -45.04 -10.68 -10.38
N ALA A 441 -44.12 -10.58 -11.34
CA ALA A 441 -44.39 -10.88 -12.77
C ALA A 441 -43.26 -10.41 -13.70
N SER A 442 -42.83 -11.33 -14.56
CA SER A 442 -42.03 -11.19 -15.79
C SER A 442 -42.99 -10.91 -16.99
N PRO A 443 -42.61 -11.03 -18.30
CA PRO A 443 -41.39 -10.68 -19.06
C PRO A 443 -41.74 -10.03 -20.45
N LYS A 444 -40.71 -9.89 -21.32
CA LYS A 444 -40.67 -9.89 -22.82
C LYS A 444 -40.18 -8.57 -23.43
N ALA A 445 -39.55 -8.50 -24.60
CA ALA A 445 -38.77 -9.37 -25.49
C ALA A 445 -38.54 -8.54 -26.79
N ALA A 446 -37.66 -9.04 -27.67
CA ALA A 446 -37.47 -8.68 -29.09
C ALA A 446 -36.64 -7.42 -29.40
N SER A 447 -35.75 -7.30 -30.40
CA SER A 447 -35.01 -8.15 -31.37
C SER A 447 -34.88 -7.35 -32.68
N GLU A 448 -33.75 -7.53 -33.38
CA GLU A 448 -33.50 -7.28 -34.83
C GLU A 448 -33.26 -5.81 -35.29
N ALA A 449 -32.03 -5.45 -35.72
CA ALA A 449 -31.39 -5.61 -37.07
C ALA A 449 -31.62 -4.34 -37.95
N ILE A 450 -30.67 -3.73 -38.67
CA ILE A 450 -29.96 -4.15 -39.89
C ILE A 450 -28.95 -3.04 -40.31
N ALA A 451 -27.77 -3.47 -40.77
CA ALA A 451 -26.83 -2.97 -41.80
C ALA A 451 -26.65 -1.47 -42.22
N GLY A 452 -25.38 -1.09 -42.42
CA GLY A 452 -24.88 -0.71 -43.76
C GLY A 452 -24.19 0.66 -43.96
N GLY A 453 -22.98 0.64 -44.55
CA GLY A 453 -22.41 1.73 -45.40
C GLY A 453 -21.38 2.67 -44.73
N GLN A 454 -20.08 2.44 -44.89
CA GLN A 454 -19.17 2.95 -45.93
C GLN A 454 -18.53 4.34 -45.67
N ARG A 455 -17.19 4.35 -45.82
CA ARG A 455 -16.22 5.45 -45.73
C ARG A 455 -16.54 6.60 -46.68
N LEU A 456 -16.11 7.82 -46.32
CA LEU A 456 -15.31 8.74 -47.16
C LEU A 456 -14.90 10.00 -46.37
N ALA A 457 -13.62 10.34 -46.42
CA ALA A 457 -13.04 11.67 -46.24
C ALA A 457 -12.15 11.92 -47.49
N PRO A 458 -11.45 13.07 -47.69
CA PRO A 458 -11.46 14.38 -47.01
C PRO A 458 -11.50 15.58 -48.01
N LYS A 459 -11.60 16.83 -47.53
CA LYS A 459 -11.04 18.02 -48.23
C LYS A 459 -10.58 19.13 -47.27
N SER A 460 -9.37 19.62 -47.55
CA SER A 460 -8.62 20.76 -47.00
C SER A 460 -9.14 22.13 -47.45
N VAL A 461 -8.63 23.23 -46.85
CA VAL A 461 -7.87 24.34 -47.53
C VAL A 461 -7.62 25.54 -46.56
N THR A 462 -6.33 25.77 -46.23
CA THR A 462 -5.50 27.02 -46.16
C THR A 462 -6.03 28.33 -45.50
N ASN A 463 -5.29 29.34 -45.04
CA ASN A 463 -3.88 29.74 -44.79
C ASN A 463 -3.96 31.16 -44.16
N LEU A 464 -3.01 31.61 -43.33
CA LEU A 464 -2.38 32.96 -43.44
C LEU A 464 -1.22 33.19 -42.43
N TRP A 465 -0.21 33.88 -42.95
CA TRP A 465 1.16 34.14 -42.46
C TRP A 465 1.25 35.40 -41.56
N ARG A 466 2.24 35.65 -40.68
CA ARG A 466 3.62 36.15 -40.99
C ARG A 466 4.49 36.45 -39.72
N SER A 467 5.78 36.05 -39.76
CA SER A 467 7.10 36.65 -39.31
C SER A 467 7.25 37.44 -37.97
N ARG A 468 8.13 37.09 -36.99
CA ARG A 468 9.64 37.20 -36.80
C ARG A 468 10.20 38.65 -36.65
N PRO A 469 11.26 38.97 -35.83
CA PRO A 469 12.59 38.28 -35.80
C PRO A 469 13.51 38.31 -34.51
N CYS A 470 14.55 37.42 -34.52
CA CYS A 470 16.00 37.50 -34.10
C CYS A 470 16.48 38.18 -32.77
N LEU A 471 17.56 37.81 -32.03
CA LEU A 471 18.86 37.09 -32.17
C LEU A 471 19.38 36.75 -30.72
N ARG A 472 20.14 35.68 -30.44
CA ARG A 472 21.62 35.60 -30.53
C ARG A 472 22.13 34.15 -30.36
N GLN A 473 23.24 33.89 -31.05
CA GLN A 473 23.98 32.63 -31.20
C GLN A 473 24.95 32.33 -30.04
N GLY A 474 25.24 31.04 -29.87
CA GLY A 474 26.51 30.50 -29.37
C GLY A 474 26.78 29.16 -30.07
N ALA A 475 27.85 29.10 -30.85
CA ALA A 475 28.17 28.03 -31.79
C ALA A 475 28.93 26.85 -31.12
N VAL A 476 28.65 25.61 -31.57
CA VAL A 476 29.60 24.50 -31.51
C VAL A 476 29.55 23.72 -32.83
N SER A 477 30.76 23.40 -33.31
CA SER A 477 31.16 22.89 -34.62
C SER A 477 30.54 21.53 -35.02
N LEU A 478 30.20 21.41 -36.31
CA LEU A 478 29.85 20.17 -37.01
C LEU A 478 31.12 19.38 -37.38
N ALA A 479 31.32 18.23 -36.74
CA ALA A 479 32.25 17.21 -37.21
C ALA A 479 31.47 16.08 -37.90
N ARG A 480 31.95 15.71 -39.09
CA ARG A 480 31.38 14.77 -40.05
C ARG A 480 31.33 13.36 -39.49
N HIS A 481 30.29 12.63 -39.89
CA HIS A 481 30.11 11.20 -39.65
C HIS A 481 31.31 10.41 -40.21
N ALA A 482 32.10 9.83 -39.31
CA ALA A 482 32.94 8.67 -39.59
C ALA A 482 32.16 7.41 -39.17
N PRO A 483 32.25 6.30 -39.92
CA PRO A 483 31.52 5.08 -39.60
C PRO A 483 31.97 4.56 -38.23
N PHE A 484 31.00 4.14 -37.42
CA PHE A 484 31.24 3.49 -36.14
C PHE A 484 32.23 2.33 -36.35
N SER A 485 33.47 2.55 -35.91
CA SER A 485 34.40 1.49 -35.58
C SER A 485 33.68 0.62 -34.57
N VAL A 486 33.45 -0.63 -34.94
CA VAL A 486 33.06 -1.70 -34.02
C VAL A 486 34.09 -1.70 -32.90
N TYR A 487 33.74 -1.10 -31.76
CA TYR A 487 34.40 -1.44 -30.52
C TYR A 487 34.08 -2.90 -30.27
N SER A 488 35.05 -3.75 -30.61
CA SER A 488 35.23 -5.07 -30.02
C SER A 488 35.22 -4.91 -28.51
N SER A 489 34.05 -4.94 -27.88
CA SER A 489 33.95 -5.24 -26.46
C SER A 489 34.48 -6.66 -26.28
N GLN A 490 35.45 -6.80 -25.39
CA GLN A 490 35.91 -8.11 -24.96
C GLN A 490 34.69 -8.97 -24.61
N ARG A 491 34.62 -10.20 -25.13
CA ARG A 491 33.62 -11.18 -24.70
C ARG A 491 33.77 -11.35 -23.19
N GLY A 492 32.87 -10.75 -22.41
CA GLY A 492 32.70 -11.11 -21.01
C GLY A 492 32.46 -12.61 -20.94
N SER A 493 33.08 -13.29 -19.97
CA SER A 493 32.84 -14.71 -19.73
C SER A 493 31.34 -14.94 -19.53
N VAL A 494 30.76 -15.89 -20.27
CA VAL A 494 29.38 -16.32 -20.04
C VAL A 494 29.26 -16.79 -18.59
N PRO A 495 28.33 -16.23 -17.78
CA PRO A 495 28.14 -16.67 -16.40
C PRO A 495 27.83 -18.16 -16.32
N ASP A 496 28.62 -18.88 -15.53
CA ASP A 496 28.37 -20.27 -15.15
C ASP A 496 27.58 -20.36 -13.82
N PHE A 497 27.02 -19.24 -13.37
CA PHE A 497 26.11 -19.15 -12.25
C PHE A 497 24.89 -18.29 -12.57
N ALA A 498 23.83 -18.47 -11.77
CA ALA A 498 22.57 -17.73 -11.90
C ALA A 498 21.95 -17.51 -10.52
N PHE A 499 20.88 -16.71 -10.48
CA PHE A 499 20.13 -16.45 -9.25
C PHE A 499 18.67 -16.88 -9.36
N VAL A 500 18.11 -17.28 -8.23
CA VAL A 500 16.66 -17.37 -8.04
C VAL A 500 16.32 -16.55 -6.81
N PHE A 501 15.48 -15.54 -6.97
CA PHE A 501 15.09 -14.64 -5.89
C PHE A 501 13.68 -14.94 -5.43
N ASP A 502 13.49 -15.12 -4.13
CA ASP A 502 12.20 -14.86 -3.53
C ASP A 502 11.83 -13.36 -3.66
N ILE A 503 10.55 -13.05 -3.49
CA ILE A 503 10.01 -11.70 -3.67
C ILE A 503 9.72 -11.05 -2.32
N ASP A 504 8.84 -11.67 -1.53
CA ASP A 504 8.27 -11.09 -0.31
C ASP A 504 9.22 -11.26 0.87
N GLY A 505 9.89 -10.18 1.26
CA GLY A 505 10.93 -10.20 2.28
C GLY A 505 12.34 -10.18 1.70
N VAL A 506 12.50 -10.26 0.38
CA VAL A 506 13.81 -10.19 -0.32
C VAL A 506 13.91 -8.99 -1.26
N LEU A 507 12.97 -8.86 -2.21
CA LEU A 507 12.94 -7.74 -3.17
C LEU A 507 11.98 -6.64 -2.74
N VAL A 508 10.86 -7.04 -2.16
CA VAL A 508 9.80 -6.15 -1.68
C VAL A 508 9.34 -6.58 -0.30
N ARG A 509 8.80 -5.64 0.47
CA ARG A 509 8.02 -5.92 1.66
C ARG A 509 6.67 -5.25 1.48
N SER A 510 5.65 -6.07 1.21
CA SER A 510 4.35 -5.60 0.73
C SER A 510 4.50 -4.82 -0.59
N SER A 511 4.29 -3.50 -0.59
CA SER A 511 4.43 -2.65 -1.77
C SER A 511 5.73 -1.83 -1.78
N ARG A 512 6.54 -1.90 -0.72
CA ARG A 512 7.77 -1.12 -0.59
C ARG A 512 8.99 -1.96 -1.02
N LEU A 513 9.81 -1.39 -1.90
CA LEU A 513 11.07 -2.02 -2.30
C LEU A 513 12.04 -2.12 -1.12
N ILE A 514 12.74 -3.25 -1.04
CA ILE A 514 13.87 -3.41 -0.13
C ILE A 514 15.07 -2.67 -0.74
N PRO A 515 15.82 -1.87 0.05
CA PRO A 515 17.02 -1.19 -0.43
C PRO A 515 17.98 -2.15 -1.14
N GLY A 516 18.55 -1.71 -2.27
CA GLY A 516 19.46 -2.52 -3.07
C GLY A 516 18.81 -3.51 -4.04
N ALA A 517 17.49 -3.75 -3.97
CA ALA A 517 16.81 -4.70 -4.86
C ALA A 517 16.88 -4.30 -6.35
N SER A 518 16.45 -3.07 -6.67
CA SER A 518 16.51 -2.52 -8.03
C SER A 518 17.94 -2.47 -8.58
N GLU A 519 18.89 -2.04 -7.77
CA GLU A 519 20.31 -1.93 -8.13
C GLU A 519 20.90 -3.31 -8.45
N SER A 520 20.63 -4.30 -7.59
CA SER A 520 21.09 -5.68 -7.74
C SER A 520 20.56 -6.32 -9.03
N LEU A 521 19.26 -6.21 -9.30
CA LEU A 521 18.68 -6.82 -10.50
C LEU A 521 19.11 -6.12 -11.79
N ASN A 522 19.22 -4.78 -11.79
CA ASN A 522 19.76 -4.04 -12.93
C ASN A 522 21.23 -4.40 -13.20
N PHE A 523 22.02 -4.60 -12.15
CA PHE A 523 23.39 -5.09 -12.27
C PHE A 523 23.44 -6.47 -12.93
N LEU A 524 22.60 -7.40 -12.50
CA LEU A 524 22.54 -8.75 -13.10
C LEU A 524 22.15 -8.69 -14.58
N GLN A 525 21.13 -7.90 -14.95
CA GLN A 525 20.74 -7.72 -16.36
C GLN A 525 21.86 -7.08 -17.19
N SER A 526 22.50 -6.03 -16.68
CA SER A 526 23.57 -5.31 -17.38
C SER A 526 24.80 -6.19 -17.64
N ASN A 527 25.03 -7.18 -16.77
CA ASN A 527 26.12 -8.15 -16.89
C ASN A 527 25.69 -9.49 -17.48
N GLN A 528 24.45 -9.59 -17.98
CA GLN A 528 23.87 -10.82 -18.55
C GLN A 528 23.92 -12.03 -17.61
N VAL A 529 23.89 -11.80 -16.29
CA VAL A 529 23.79 -12.87 -15.29
C VAL A 529 22.33 -13.33 -15.22
N PRO A 530 22.03 -14.61 -15.56
CA PRO A 530 20.66 -15.09 -15.58
C PRO A 530 20.04 -15.07 -14.18
N PHE A 531 18.78 -14.66 -14.09
CA PHE A 531 18.00 -14.82 -12.87
C PHE A 531 16.54 -15.15 -13.12
N LEU A 532 15.91 -15.74 -12.12
CA LEU A 532 14.48 -16.04 -12.04
C LEU A 532 13.92 -15.44 -10.74
N LEU A 533 12.66 -15.04 -10.75
CA LEU A 533 11.91 -14.69 -9.55
C LEU A 533 10.95 -15.84 -9.23
N LEU A 534 11.04 -16.37 -8.00
CA LEU A 534 10.28 -17.53 -7.53
C LEU A 534 9.57 -17.20 -6.21
N THR A 535 8.26 -17.02 -6.26
CA THR A 535 7.43 -16.69 -5.09
C THR A 535 6.41 -17.79 -4.80
N ASN A 536 6.12 -17.97 -3.50
CA ASN A 536 4.99 -18.76 -3.02
C ASN A 536 3.69 -17.92 -2.91
N GLY A 537 3.77 -16.62 -3.19
CA GLY A 537 2.60 -15.76 -3.40
C GLY A 537 1.91 -16.04 -4.74
N GLY A 538 0.65 -15.65 -4.84
CA GLY A 538 -0.20 -16.00 -5.96
C GLY A 538 -1.42 -15.09 -6.12
N GLY A 539 -2.33 -15.52 -7.01
CA GLY A 539 -3.69 -14.99 -7.11
C GLY A 539 -3.98 -14.13 -8.34
N ARG A 540 -2.96 -13.83 -9.14
CA ARG A 540 -3.06 -13.11 -10.41
C ARG A 540 -2.17 -13.77 -11.45
N HIS A 541 -2.46 -13.55 -12.73
CA HIS A 541 -1.68 -14.11 -13.82
C HIS A 541 -0.27 -13.49 -13.86
N GLU A 542 0.72 -14.26 -14.29
CA GLU A 542 2.13 -13.86 -14.29
C GLU A 542 2.36 -12.55 -15.05
N SER A 543 1.66 -12.34 -16.18
CA SER A 543 1.81 -11.12 -16.98
C SER A 543 1.46 -9.84 -16.21
N GLN A 544 0.43 -9.89 -15.36
CA GLN A 544 0.03 -8.76 -14.53
C GLN A 544 1.09 -8.49 -13.46
N ARG A 545 1.52 -9.53 -12.75
CA ARG A 545 2.52 -9.42 -11.68
C ARG A 545 3.89 -8.97 -12.19
N VAL A 546 4.33 -9.49 -13.33
CA VAL A 546 5.56 -9.06 -14.01
C VAL A 546 5.51 -7.60 -14.40
N THR A 547 4.37 -7.11 -14.88
CA THR A 547 4.19 -5.69 -15.26
C THR A 547 4.30 -4.78 -14.03
N GLU A 548 3.58 -5.11 -12.96
CA GLU A 548 3.63 -4.38 -11.69
C GLU A 548 5.05 -4.35 -11.11
N LEU A 549 5.69 -5.52 -11.05
CA LEU A 549 7.00 -5.69 -10.44
C LEU A 549 8.10 -5.04 -11.28
N SER A 550 8.02 -5.09 -12.61
CA SER A 550 8.94 -4.38 -13.51
C SER A 550 8.89 -2.87 -13.28
N LYS A 551 7.68 -2.31 -13.18
CA LYS A 551 7.48 -0.88 -12.95
C LYS A 551 8.01 -0.46 -11.58
N SER A 552 7.75 -1.27 -10.55
CA SER A 552 8.21 -0.99 -9.18
C SER A 552 9.74 -1.04 -9.10
N LEU A 553 10.37 -2.13 -9.56
CA LEU A 553 11.82 -2.32 -9.48
C LEU A 553 12.60 -1.46 -10.47
N GLY A 554 11.96 -0.92 -11.52
CA GLY A 554 12.65 -0.23 -12.60
C GLY A 554 13.56 -1.16 -13.39
N VAL A 555 13.14 -2.43 -13.55
CA VAL A 555 13.88 -3.50 -14.25
C VAL A 555 12.93 -4.12 -15.27
N LYS A 556 13.43 -4.47 -16.46
CA LYS A 556 12.60 -5.10 -17.49
C LYS A 556 12.44 -6.59 -17.18
N LEU A 557 11.30 -7.01 -16.64
CA LEU A 557 11.00 -8.42 -16.40
C LEU A 557 10.06 -8.97 -17.49
N ASP A 558 10.16 -10.28 -17.72
CA ASP A 558 9.28 -11.03 -18.61
C ASP A 558 8.68 -12.23 -17.86
N THR A 559 7.55 -12.76 -18.35
CA THR A 559 6.92 -13.97 -17.79
C THR A 559 7.83 -15.19 -17.82
N SER A 560 8.82 -15.26 -18.71
CA SER A 560 9.86 -16.31 -18.70
C SER A 560 10.77 -16.24 -17.47
N MET A 561 10.85 -15.08 -16.80
CA MET A 561 11.68 -14.84 -15.62
C MET A 561 10.92 -14.99 -14.31
N PHE A 562 9.67 -15.47 -14.34
CA PHE A 562 8.74 -15.38 -13.22
C PHE A 562 7.99 -16.70 -12.98
N VAL A 563 7.95 -17.13 -11.72
CA VAL A 563 7.23 -18.31 -11.23
C VAL A 563 6.52 -17.95 -9.92
N GLN A 564 5.21 -18.16 -9.90
CA GLN A 564 4.33 -18.06 -8.73
C GLN A 564 3.98 -19.46 -8.23
N SER A 565 3.34 -19.53 -7.07
CA SER A 565 2.90 -20.78 -6.43
C SER A 565 2.08 -21.67 -7.35
N HIS A 566 1.15 -21.07 -8.10
CA HIS A 566 0.22 -21.78 -9.00
C HIS A 566 0.73 -21.95 -10.43
N THR A 567 1.84 -21.33 -10.84
CA THR A 567 2.34 -21.42 -12.23
C THR A 567 2.54 -22.87 -12.69
N PRO A 568 3.06 -23.81 -11.86
CA PRO A 568 3.22 -25.20 -12.29
C PRO A 568 1.89 -25.91 -12.61
N PHE A 569 0.73 -25.41 -12.14
CA PHE A 569 -0.56 -25.99 -12.50
C PHE A 569 -0.89 -25.85 -14.00
N ALA A 570 -0.24 -24.94 -14.71
CA ALA A 570 -0.39 -24.83 -16.17
C ALA A 570 0.05 -26.12 -16.90
N ASP A 571 1.09 -26.81 -16.39
CA ASP A 571 1.55 -28.07 -16.99
C ASP A 571 0.50 -29.19 -16.81
N LEU A 572 -0.27 -29.18 -15.71
CA LEU A 572 -1.26 -30.20 -15.37
C LEU A 572 -2.44 -30.26 -16.35
N VAL A 573 -2.77 -29.14 -17.00
CA VAL A 573 -3.79 -29.08 -18.07
C VAL A 573 -3.48 -30.12 -19.15
N HIS A 574 -2.20 -30.31 -19.47
CA HIS A 574 -1.73 -31.22 -20.51
C HIS A 574 -1.24 -32.56 -19.96
N THR A 575 -0.48 -32.57 -18.87
CA THR A 575 0.14 -33.81 -18.36
C THR A 575 -0.87 -34.75 -17.71
N GLU A 576 -1.96 -34.22 -17.13
CA GLU A 576 -3.00 -35.01 -16.45
C GLU A 576 -4.35 -34.97 -17.17
N ASN A 577 -4.39 -34.43 -18.40
CA ASN A 577 -5.62 -34.29 -19.20
C ASN A 577 -6.77 -33.59 -18.43
N MET A 578 -6.43 -32.53 -17.69
CA MET A 578 -7.37 -31.82 -16.82
C MET A 578 -8.17 -30.73 -17.53
N LYS A 579 -7.90 -30.46 -18.81
CA LYS A 579 -8.51 -29.38 -19.60
C LYS A 579 -10.03 -29.31 -19.48
N ASP A 580 -10.70 -30.44 -19.74
CA ASP A 580 -12.16 -30.52 -19.81
C ASP A 580 -12.81 -30.95 -18.47
N LYS A 581 -12.00 -31.16 -17.42
CA LYS A 581 -12.46 -31.56 -16.09
C LYS A 581 -13.08 -30.39 -15.35
N CYS A 582 -14.09 -30.66 -14.53
CA CYS A 582 -14.73 -29.65 -13.69
C CYS A 582 -13.92 -29.49 -12.39
N ILE A 583 -13.25 -28.36 -12.21
CA ILE A 583 -12.37 -28.13 -11.07
C ILE A 583 -12.93 -27.08 -10.11
N LEU A 584 -12.71 -27.28 -8.81
CA LEU A 584 -12.93 -26.24 -7.80
C LEU A 584 -11.62 -25.48 -7.57
N VAL A 585 -11.62 -24.18 -7.82
CA VAL A 585 -10.50 -23.27 -7.55
C VAL A 585 -10.80 -22.44 -6.32
N VAL A 586 -9.99 -22.65 -5.28
CA VAL A 586 -10.12 -22.05 -3.95
C VAL A 586 -9.05 -20.97 -3.75
N GLY A 587 -9.48 -19.90 -3.09
CA GLY A 587 -8.65 -18.79 -2.64
C GLY A 587 -8.33 -17.73 -3.69
N GLY A 588 -7.55 -16.74 -3.26
CA GLY A 588 -7.29 -15.52 -4.02
C GLY A 588 -8.35 -14.45 -3.79
N ASP A 589 -8.23 -13.36 -4.55
CA ASP A 589 -9.13 -12.23 -4.46
C ASP A 589 -10.18 -12.29 -5.58
N SER A 590 -11.44 -12.09 -5.20
CA SER A 590 -12.64 -12.22 -6.04
C SER A 590 -12.58 -13.45 -6.97
N GLY A 591 -12.85 -13.26 -8.27
CA GLY A 591 -12.78 -14.31 -9.28
C GLY A 591 -11.40 -14.52 -9.90
N LEU A 592 -10.34 -13.84 -9.46
CA LEU A 592 -9.08 -13.75 -10.21
C LEU A 592 -8.38 -15.11 -10.38
N CYS A 593 -8.42 -15.98 -9.36
CA CYS A 593 -7.83 -17.33 -9.51
C CYS A 593 -8.57 -18.18 -10.55
N ARG A 594 -9.87 -17.95 -10.75
CA ARG A 594 -10.61 -18.58 -11.85
C ARG A 594 -10.05 -18.11 -13.18
N ASP A 595 -9.83 -16.82 -13.34
CA ASP A 595 -9.33 -16.25 -14.59
C ASP A 595 -7.91 -16.75 -14.91
N VAL A 596 -7.07 -16.94 -13.88
CA VAL A 596 -5.74 -17.56 -14.03
C VAL A 596 -5.87 -19.01 -14.52
N ALA A 597 -6.72 -19.82 -13.86
CA ALA A 597 -6.94 -21.20 -14.29
C ALA A 597 -7.48 -21.27 -15.74
N GLN A 598 -8.40 -20.39 -16.10
CA GLN A 598 -8.93 -20.31 -17.46
C GLN A 598 -7.85 -19.92 -18.48
N GLN A 599 -6.95 -18.99 -18.13
CA GLN A 599 -5.81 -18.61 -18.97
C GLN A 599 -4.80 -19.76 -19.16
N TYR A 600 -4.61 -20.62 -18.15
CA TYR A 600 -3.80 -21.84 -18.29
C TYR A 600 -4.46 -22.90 -19.16
N GLY A 601 -5.78 -22.82 -19.37
CA GLY A 601 -6.53 -23.67 -20.29
C GLY A 601 -7.59 -24.55 -19.64
N PHE A 602 -7.83 -24.45 -18.34
CA PHE A 602 -8.96 -25.14 -17.70
C PHE A 602 -10.29 -24.55 -18.19
N THR A 603 -11.20 -25.38 -18.69
CA THR A 603 -12.45 -24.89 -19.29
C THR A 603 -13.59 -24.76 -18.27
N ASN A 604 -13.67 -25.72 -17.34
CA ASN A 604 -14.77 -25.84 -16.38
C ASN A 604 -14.26 -25.53 -14.98
N VAL A 605 -14.25 -24.25 -14.62
CA VAL A 605 -13.72 -23.77 -13.34
C VAL A 605 -14.85 -23.25 -12.48
N ILE A 606 -14.99 -23.79 -11.26
CA ILE A 606 -15.96 -23.40 -10.23
C ILE A 606 -15.21 -22.76 -9.06
N THR A 607 -15.80 -21.78 -8.39
CA THR A 607 -15.28 -21.21 -7.15
C THR A 607 -16.23 -21.48 -5.97
N PRO A 608 -15.74 -21.40 -4.72
CA PRO A 608 -16.58 -21.43 -3.52
C PRO A 608 -17.76 -20.45 -3.58
N GLY A 609 -17.53 -19.25 -4.13
CA GLY A 609 -18.57 -18.24 -4.33
C GLY A 609 -19.71 -18.66 -5.24
N ASP A 610 -19.45 -19.46 -6.28
CA ASP A 610 -20.50 -19.99 -7.16
C ASP A 610 -21.44 -20.93 -6.40
N ILE A 611 -20.86 -21.80 -5.57
CA ILE A 611 -21.61 -22.79 -4.79
C ILE A 611 -22.41 -22.07 -3.72
N TYR A 612 -21.79 -21.13 -2.99
CA TYR A 612 -22.46 -20.36 -1.95
C TYR A 612 -23.60 -19.47 -2.51
N ALA A 613 -23.41 -18.86 -3.69
CA ALA A 613 -24.46 -18.06 -4.32
C ALA A 613 -25.70 -18.91 -4.70
N ALA A 614 -25.49 -20.16 -5.12
CA ALA A 614 -26.58 -21.08 -5.44
C ALA A 614 -27.20 -21.73 -4.18
N HIS A 615 -26.38 -22.01 -3.17
CA HIS A 615 -26.73 -22.78 -1.98
C HIS A 615 -26.12 -22.14 -0.72
N PRO A 616 -26.63 -20.99 -0.24
CA PRO A 616 -26.08 -20.29 0.93
C PRO A 616 -26.20 -21.10 2.23
N GLU A 617 -27.07 -22.11 2.26
CA GLU A 617 -27.23 -23.06 3.36
C GLU A 617 -26.03 -23.99 3.56
N THR A 618 -25.14 -24.12 2.56
CA THR A 618 -23.90 -24.91 2.68
C THR A 618 -23.00 -24.43 3.80
N TRP A 619 -22.93 -23.10 4.00
CA TRP A 619 -22.26 -22.50 5.15
C TRP A 619 -22.93 -21.18 5.55
N PRO A 620 -23.93 -21.21 6.46
CA PRO A 620 -24.77 -20.04 6.76
C PRO A 620 -24.01 -18.88 7.42
N PHE A 621 -22.80 -19.14 7.93
CA PHE A 621 -21.95 -18.12 8.55
C PHE A 621 -21.25 -17.20 7.52
N SER A 622 -21.30 -17.54 6.23
CA SER A 622 -20.79 -16.69 5.13
C SER A 622 -21.75 -15.59 4.71
N LYS A 623 -22.85 -15.34 5.44
CA LYS A 623 -23.82 -14.28 5.11
C LYS A 623 -23.16 -12.93 4.87
N ASN A 624 -22.14 -12.59 5.66
CA ASN A 624 -21.41 -11.32 5.55
C ASN A 624 -20.50 -11.25 4.31
N PHE A 625 -20.17 -12.39 3.69
CA PHE A 625 -19.46 -12.48 2.42
C PHE A 625 -20.39 -12.50 1.20
N GLY A 626 -21.72 -12.42 1.39
CA GLY A 626 -22.68 -12.48 0.29
C GLY A 626 -22.48 -11.42 -0.79
N SER A 627 -22.20 -10.16 -0.39
CA SER A 627 -21.88 -9.09 -1.33
C SER A 627 -20.59 -9.36 -2.09
N TYR A 628 -19.54 -9.82 -1.40
CA TYR A 628 -18.27 -10.20 -1.99
C TYR A 628 -18.44 -11.28 -3.08
N TYR A 629 -19.11 -12.39 -2.76
CA TYR A 629 -19.33 -13.47 -3.73
C TYR A 629 -20.21 -13.05 -4.91
N SER A 630 -21.22 -12.19 -4.67
CA SER A 630 -22.14 -11.75 -5.74
C SER A 630 -21.47 -11.01 -6.90
N GLU A 631 -20.27 -10.45 -6.68
CA GLU A 631 -19.52 -9.71 -7.71
C GLU A 631 -18.94 -10.61 -8.80
N PHE A 632 -18.65 -11.87 -8.49
CA PHE A 632 -17.92 -12.77 -9.39
C PHE A 632 -18.49 -14.19 -9.49
N ALA A 633 -19.50 -14.51 -8.68
CA ALA A 633 -20.18 -15.79 -8.73
C ALA A 633 -20.87 -15.97 -10.09
N LYS A 634 -20.66 -17.15 -10.69
CA LYS A 634 -21.29 -17.60 -11.93
C LYS A 634 -22.32 -18.68 -11.59
N ALA A 635 -23.35 -18.79 -12.43
CA ALA A 635 -24.31 -19.87 -12.31
C ALA A 635 -23.61 -21.24 -12.42
N LEU A 636 -24.00 -22.18 -11.56
CA LEU A 636 -23.45 -23.53 -11.61
C LEU A 636 -23.85 -24.23 -12.93
N PRO A 637 -22.94 -24.99 -13.56
CA PRO A 637 -23.25 -25.71 -14.80
C PRO A 637 -24.23 -26.87 -14.58
N LYS A 638 -24.35 -27.34 -13.33
CA LYS A 638 -25.33 -28.32 -12.86
C LYS A 638 -25.82 -27.92 -11.47
N PRO A 639 -27.07 -28.24 -11.10
CA PRO A 639 -27.58 -27.98 -9.75
C PRO A 639 -26.89 -28.88 -8.72
N ILE A 640 -27.05 -28.57 -7.43
CA ILE A 640 -26.75 -29.52 -6.35
C ILE A 640 -28.06 -30.18 -5.93
N ASN A 641 -28.20 -31.48 -6.21
CA ASN A 641 -29.45 -32.21 -5.97
C ASN A 641 -29.20 -33.54 -5.25
N PRO A 642 -29.36 -33.57 -3.91
CA PRO A 642 -29.22 -34.80 -3.13
C PRO A 642 -30.23 -35.90 -3.51
N GLY A 643 -31.40 -35.54 -4.04
CA GLY A 643 -32.43 -36.47 -4.47
C GLY A 643 -32.16 -37.14 -5.84
N SER A 644 -31.26 -36.56 -6.64
CA SER A 644 -30.80 -37.11 -7.92
C SER A 644 -29.29 -36.89 -8.10
N PRO A 645 -28.43 -37.62 -7.35
CA PRO A 645 -26.98 -37.39 -7.37
C PRO A 645 -26.33 -37.45 -8.76
N GLN A 646 -26.85 -38.26 -9.67
CA GLN A 646 -26.36 -38.37 -11.05
C GLN A 646 -26.47 -37.06 -11.86
N ASP A 647 -27.43 -36.20 -11.49
CA ASP A 647 -27.65 -34.90 -12.14
C ASP A 647 -26.96 -33.77 -11.37
N SER A 648 -26.39 -34.07 -10.20
CA SER A 648 -25.75 -33.09 -9.32
C SER A 648 -24.38 -32.65 -9.86
N LEU A 649 -23.92 -31.48 -9.41
CA LEU A 649 -22.60 -30.96 -9.74
C LEU A 649 -21.51 -31.91 -9.23
N LYS A 650 -20.63 -32.32 -10.15
CA LYS A 650 -19.43 -33.10 -9.87
C LYS A 650 -18.20 -32.21 -10.00
N ILE A 651 -17.30 -32.31 -9.01
CA ILE A 651 -15.97 -31.72 -9.03
C ILE A 651 -14.94 -32.85 -9.17
N ASP A 652 -14.13 -32.79 -10.21
CA ASP A 652 -13.11 -33.78 -10.55
C ASP A 652 -11.79 -33.54 -9.83
N ALA A 653 -11.45 -32.30 -9.46
CA ALA A 653 -10.24 -31.95 -8.72
C ALA A 653 -10.41 -30.62 -7.96
N ILE A 654 -9.70 -30.47 -6.84
CA ILE A 654 -9.70 -29.26 -6.01
C ILE A 654 -8.32 -28.62 -6.09
N PHE A 655 -8.25 -27.33 -6.36
CA PHE A 655 -7.01 -26.56 -6.38
C PHE A 655 -7.08 -25.36 -5.46
N ILE A 656 -6.16 -25.28 -4.50
CA ILE A 656 -5.95 -24.08 -3.68
C ILE A 656 -4.87 -23.24 -4.36
N TYR A 657 -5.29 -22.26 -5.17
CA TYR A 657 -4.40 -21.42 -5.98
C TYR A 657 -3.70 -20.33 -5.17
N ASN A 658 -4.35 -19.85 -4.10
CA ASN A 658 -3.82 -18.84 -3.20
C ASN A 658 -4.51 -18.93 -1.85
N ASP A 659 -4.10 -18.11 -0.87
CA ASP A 659 -4.75 -18.02 0.44
C ASP A 659 -6.27 -17.86 0.32
N PRO A 660 -7.06 -18.69 1.01
CA PRO A 660 -8.52 -18.52 1.10
C PRO A 660 -8.92 -17.28 1.90
N ARG A 661 -10.09 -16.70 1.61
CA ARG A 661 -10.59 -15.47 2.27
C ARG A 661 -11.65 -15.76 3.33
N ASP A 662 -12.46 -16.79 3.09
CA ASP A 662 -13.52 -17.22 4.00
C ASP A 662 -13.24 -18.66 4.40
N TRP A 663 -12.33 -18.82 5.36
CA TRP A 663 -11.84 -20.14 5.75
C TRP A 663 -12.97 -21.08 6.17
N GLY A 664 -14.10 -20.57 6.68
CA GLY A 664 -15.24 -21.38 7.06
C GLY A 664 -15.89 -22.07 5.85
N LEU A 665 -16.31 -21.29 4.85
CA LEU A 665 -16.90 -21.82 3.61
C LEU A 665 -15.90 -22.72 2.87
N ASP A 666 -14.67 -22.24 2.72
CA ASP A 666 -13.64 -22.92 1.96
C ASP A 666 -13.31 -24.29 2.59
N LEU A 667 -13.19 -24.37 3.93
CA LEU A 667 -13.03 -25.64 4.63
C LEU A 667 -14.26 -26.55 4.45
N GLN A 668 -15.46 -26.03 4.64
CA GLN A 668 -16.68 -26.83 4.56
C GLN A 668 -16.84 -27.48 3.17
N LEU A 669 -16.65 -26.71 2.10
CA LEU A 669 -16.79 -27.24 0.73
C LEU A 669 -15.70 -28.25 0.39
N ILE A 670 -14.46 -28.03 0.83
CA ILE A 670 -13.38 -29.01 0.66
C ILE A 670 -13.73 -30.31 1.40
N LEU A 671 -14.23 -30.22 2.64
CA LEU A 671 -14.63 -31.39 3.42
C LEU A 671 -15.79 -32.14 2.77
N ASP A 672 -16.83 -31.44 2.33
CA ASP A 672 -17.98 -32.05 1.65
C ASP A 672 -17.54 -32.84 0.42
N LEU A 673 -16.62 -32.28 -0.38
CA LEU A 673 -16.06 -32.97 -1.54
C LEU A 673 -15.19 -34.17 -1.15
N LEU A 674 -14.35 -34.06 -0.13
CA LEU A 674 -13.49 -35.15 0.34
C LEU A 674 -14.26 -36.26 1.09
N LEU A 675 -15.48 -35.98 1.52
CA LEU A 675 -16.40 -36.95 2.12
C LEU A 675 -17.46 -37.46 1.13
N SER A 676 -17.60 -36.82 -0.03
CA SER A 676 -18.57 -37.18 -1.06
C SER A 676 -18.30 -38.54 -1.71
N LYS A 677 -19.26 -39.01 -2.51
CA LYS A 677 -19.04 -40.07 -3.51
C LYS A 677 -18.60 -39.43 -4.82
N GLU A 678 -17.44 -39.84 -5.34
CA GLU A 678 -16.92 -39.44 -6.66
C GLU A 678 -16.79 -37.91 -6.91
N GLY A 679 -16.73 -37.09 -5.85
CA GLY A 679 -16.72 -35.62 -5.99
C GLY A 679 -18.08 -35.00 -6.30
N ILE A 680 -19.17 -35.74 -6.14
CA ILE A 680 -20.54 -35.28 -6.41
C ILE A 680 -21.08 -34.53 -5.19
N LEU A 681 -21.31 -33.23 -5.33
CA LEU A 681 -21.86 -32.40 -4.25
C LEU A 681 -23.28 -32.85 -3.87
N GLY A 682 -23.58 -32.80 -2.56
CA GLY A 682 -24.84 -33.30 -1.99
C GLY A 682 -24.84 -34.80 -1.68
N THR A 683 -23.69 -35.49 -1.83
CA THR A 683 -23.53 -36.90 -1.45
C THR A 683 -22.60 -37.08 -0.26
N TYR A 684 -22.71 -38.21 0.42
CA TYR A 684 -21.78 -38.65 1.46
C TYR A 684 -21.43 -40.12 1.19
N SER A 685 -20.15 -40.45 1.10
CA SER A 685 -19.74 -41.82 0.75
C SER A 685 -20.09 -42.80 1.88
N ALA A 686 -20.72 -43.91 1.51
CA ALA A 686 -21.01 -45.02 2.42
C ALA A 686 -19.74 -45.78 2.86
N LYS A 687 -18.60 -45.54 2.21
CA LYS A 687 -17.31 -46.13 2.61
C LYS A 687 -16.66 -45.40 3.78
N ASN A 688 -17.01 -44.13 4.02
CA ASN A 688 -16.44 -43.33 5.10
C ASN A 688 -16.64 -44.02 6.46
N GLY A 689 -15.55 -44.18 7.22
CA GLY A 689 -15.56 -44.82 8.54
C GLY A 689 -15.56 -46.37 8.52
N ASN A 690 -15.54 -47.00 7.35
CA ASN A 690 -15.43 -48.45 7.24
C ASN A 690 -13.99 -48.92 7.51
N ARG A 691 -13.75 -49.36 8.76
CA ARG A 691 -12.43 -49.85 9.25
C ARG A 691 -11.90 -51.08 8.51
N SER A 692 -12.72 -51.79 7.72
CA SER A 692 -12.26 -52.92 6.92
C SER A 692 -11.58 -52.50 5.60
N LEU A 693 -11.72 -51.24 5.21
CA LEU A 693 -11.14 -50.68 3.98
C LEU A 693 -9.88 -49.86 4.30
N PRO A 694 -8.96 -49.66 3.32
CA PRO A 694 -7.82 -48.78 3.48
C PRO A 694 -8.24 -47.38 3.95
N ASN A 695 -7.42 -46.76 4.81
CA ASN A 695 -7.69 -45.43 5.37
C ASN A 695 -9.08 -45.30 6.02
N ASN A 696 -9.58 -46.37 6.65
CA ASN A 696 -10.93 -46.47 7.21
C ASN A 696 -12.04 -46.12 6.19
N GLY A 697 -11.79 -46.42 4.91
CA GLY A 697 -12.69 -46.18 3.79
C GLY A 697 -12.83 -44.71 3.35
N TYR A 698 -12.17 -43.77 4.04
CA TYR A 698 -12.08 -42.37 3.60
C TYR A 698 -11.18 -42.23 2.37
N LEU A 699 -11.59 -41.38 1.42
CA LEU A 699 -10.90 -41.20 0.13
C LEU A 699 -10.82 -42.48 -0.73
N GLN A 700 -11.72 -43.45 -0.50
CA GLN A 700 -11.76 -44.75 -1.23
C GLN A 700 -12.96 -44.87 -2.19
N ASP A 701 -13.61 -43.75 -2.55
CA ASP A 701 -14.81 -43.72 -3.37
C ASP A 701 -14.74 -42.68 -4.50
N GLY A 702 -13.54 -42.49 -5.06
CA GLY A 702 -13.31 -41.62 -6.21
C GLY A 702 -13.35 -40.13 -5.90
N GLN A 703 -13.11 -39.73 -4.64
CA GLN A 703 -13.07 -38.33 -4.25
C GLN A 703 -11.99 -37.54 -5.02
N PRO A 704 -12.21 -36.24 -5.25
CA PRO A 704 -11.30 -35.44 -6.06
C PRO A 704 -9.93 -35.29 -5.37
N PRO A 705 -8.81 -35.35 -6.12
CA PRO A 705 -7.50 -34.98 -5.60
C PRO A 705 -7.49 -33.50 -5.19
N LEU A 706 -6.73 -33.22 -4.12
CA LEU A 706 -6.54 -31.88 -3.55
C LEU A 706 -5.12 -31.39 -3.82
N TYR A 707 -5.00 -30.36 -4.65
CA TYR A 707 -3.75 -29.69 -4.97
C TYR A 707 -3.62 -28.37 -4.22
N CYS A 708 -2.45 -28.14 -3.64
CA CYS A 708 -2.14 -26.92 -2.90
C CYS A 708 -0.90 -26.25 -3.51
N SER A 709 -0.96 -24.95 -3.74
CA SER A 709 0.09 -24.22 -4.44
C SER A 709 1.24 -23.75 -3.54
N ASN A 710 1.01 -23.63 -2.23
CA ASN A 710 1.94 -23.01 -1.29
C ASN A 710 1.98 -23.74 0.07
N ALA A 711 3.18 -24.01 0.57
CA ALA A 711 3.43 -24.70 1.84
C ALA A 711 3.59 -23.78 3.06
N ASP A 712 3.74 -22.48 2.85
CA ASP A 712 4.26 -21.56 3.85
C ASP A 712 3.27 -21.34 4.98
N LEU A 713 3.68 -21.71 6.19
CA LEU A 713 2.92 -21.40 7.40
C LEU A 713 2.88 -19.90 7.67
N LEU A 714 4.02 -19.22 7.48
CA LEU A 714 4.20 -17.82 7.79
C LEU A 714 4.81 -17.07 6.60
N TRP A 715 4.36 -15.84 6.40
CA TRP A 715 4.93 -14.92 5.39
C TRP A 715 5.02 -13.48 5.91
N ALA A 716 5.83 -12.65 5.22
CA ALA A 716 6.14 -11.28 5.60
C ALA A 716 5.19 -10.24 4.98
N ALA A 717 4.04 -10.00 5.63
CA ALA A 717 3.09 -8.95 5.25
C ALA A 717 3.52 -7.53 5.74
N SER A 718 2.63 -6.54 5.58
CA SER A 718 2.86 -5.13 5.97
C SER A 718 2.89 -4.95 7.49
N TYR A 719 2.22 -5.83 8.22
CA TYR A 719 2.24 -5.84 9.68
C TYR A 719 3.64 -6.15 10.23
N HIS A 720 3.93 -5.68 11.45
CA HIS A 720 5.25 -5.83 12.05
C HIS A 720 5.58 -7.29 12.44
N LEU A 721 4.57 -8.16 12.56
CA LEU A 721 4.70 -9.60 12.78
C LEU A 721 4.25 -10.40 11.55
N SER A 722 4.92 -11.53 11.29
CA SER A 722 4.53 -12.47 10.22
C SER A 722 3.07 -12.90 10.34
N ARG A 723 2.41 -13.10 9.19
CA ARG A 723 1.00 -13.53 9.09
C ARG A 723 0.93 -14.98 8.67
N LEU A 724 -0.19 -15.65 8.96
CA LEU A 724 -0.46 -16.97 8.42
C LEU A 724 -0.60 -16.88 6.90
N GLY A 725 0.05 -17.81 6.21
CA GLY A 725 -0.14 -18.05 4.77
C GLY A 725 -0.97 -19.30 4.52
N GLN A 726 -0.86 -19.86 3.32
CA GLN A 726 -1.66 -21.00 2.89
C GLN A 726 -1.36 -22.25 3.73
N GLY A 727 -0.13 -22.38 4.26
CA GLY A 727 0.22 -23.42 5.22
C GLY A 727 -0.54 -23.31 6.55
N GLY A 728 -0.95 -22.10 6.96
CA GLY A 728 -1.86 -21.90 8.09
C GLY A 728 -3.25 -22.48 7.81
N PHE A 729 -3.76 -22.27 6.59
CA PHE A 729 -5.01 -22.88 6.14
C PHE A 729 -4.89 -24.42 6.07
N HIS A 730 -3.76 -24.94 5.59
CA HIS A 730 -3.50 -26.38 5.59
C HIS A 730 -3.57 -26.97 6.99
N ALA A 731 -2.94 -26.31 7.98
CA ALA A 731 -2.97 -26.75 9.36
C ALA A 731 -4.39 -26.75 9.94
N ALA A 732 -5.22 -25.75 9.58
CA ALA A 732 -6.63 -25.74 9.94
C ALA A 732 -7.40 -26.91 9.29
N LEU A 733 -7.21 -27.14 8.00
CA LEU A 733 -7.83 -28.24 7.26
C LEU A 733 -7.43 -29.60 7.84
N ASP A 734 -6.15 -29.81 8.13
CA ASP A 734 -5.63 -31.04 8.74
C ASP A 734 -6.25 -31.28 10.12
N GLY A 735 -6.36 -30.23 10.94
CA GLY A 735 -6.98 -30.31 12.25
C GLY A 735 -8.46 -30.70 12.18
N VAL A 736 -9.23 -30.05 11.29
CA VAL A 736 -10.66 -30.34 11.12
C VAL A 736 -10.87 -31.72 10.51
N TRP A 737 -10.13 -32.10 9.48
CA TRP A 737 -10.18 -33.43 8.88
C TRP A 737 -9.89 -34.52 9.91
N ASN A 738 -8.83 -34.36 10.69
CA ASN A 738 -8.48 -35.29 11.75
C ASN A 738 -9.61 -35.42 12.77
N ALA A 739 -10.20 -34.30 13.22
CA ALA A 739 -11.33 -34.33 14.16
C ALA A 739 -12.56 -35.07 13.60
N ILE A 740 -12.88 -34.89 12.32
CA ILE A 740 -14.03 -35.52 11.66
C ILE A 740 -13.82 -37.03 11.42
N THR A 741 -12.58 -37.45 11.17
CA THR A 741 -12.28 -38.81 10.71
C THR A 741 -11.82 -39.78 11.80
N GLY A 742 -11.82 -39.37 13.06
CA GLY A 742 -11.49 -40.25 14.20
C GLY A 742 -10.62 -39.63 15.31
N GLY A 743 -10.21 -38.38 15.16
CA GLY A 743 -9.36 -37.67 16.12
C GLY A 743 -7.88 -38.08 16.07
N PRO A 744 -7.01 -37.49 16.92
CA PRO A 744 -5.54 -37.57 16.81
C PRO A 744 -4.87 -38.95 16.74
N HIS A 745 -5.59 -40.02 17.05
CA HIS A 745 -5.06 -41.39 17.08
C HIS A 745 -5.72 -42.34 16.09
N GLU A 746 -6.96 -42.06 15.67
CA GLU A 746 -7.74 -42.91 14.76
C GLU A 746 -8.14 -42.18 13.46
N GLY A 747 -7.79 -40.90 13.34
CA GLY A 747 -8.07 -40.05 12.18
C GLY A 747 -7.48 -40.61 10.90
N ALA A 748 -8.23 -40.47 9.82
CA ALA A 748 -7.79 -40.89 8.49
C ALA A 748 -6.71 -39.93 7.97
N HIS A 749 -5.77 -40.45 7.19
CA HIS A 749 -4.76 -39.62 6.54
C HIS A 749 -5.40 -38.78 5.42
N LEU A 750 -5.20 -37.46 5.47
CA LEU A 750 -5.60 -36.55 4.40
C LEU A 750 -4.52 -36.52 3.31
N HIS A 751 -4.85 -37.00 2.11
CA HIS A 751 -3.94 -36.94 0.98
C HIS A 751 -4.04 -35.60 0.25
N LYS A 752 -2.95 -34.83 0.23
CA LYS A 752 -2.81 -33.54 -0.47
C LYS A 752 -1.55 -33.53 -1.31
N ILE A 753 -1.65 -32.99 -2.51
CA ILE A 753 -0.52 -32.76 -3.41
C ILE A 753 -0.09 -31.30 -3.23
N VAL A 754 0.99 -31.09 -2.49
CA VAL A 754 1.48 -29.73 -2.19
C VAL A 754 2.68 -29.41 -3.08
N ILE A 755 2.56 -28.31 -3.83
CA ILE A 755 3.64 -27.70 -4.60
C ILE A 755 4.04 -26.36 -3.93
N GLY A 756 4.74 -25.48 -4.66
CA GLY A 756 5.42 -24.33 -4.08
C GLY A 756 6.75 -24.73 -3.42
N LYS A 757 7.52 -23.75 -2.97
CA LYS A 757 8.70 -23.99 -2.12
C LYS A 757 8.22 -24.60 -0.79
N PRO A 758 8.93 -25.56 -0.19
CA PRO A 758 10.24 -26.12 -0.55
C PRO A 758 10.18 -27.35 -1.49
N PHE A 759 9.05 -27.65 -2.13
CA PHE A 759 8.85 -28.93 -2.82
C PHE A 759 9.62 -29.04 -4.14
N LYS A 760 10.15 -30.24 -4.40
CA LYS A 760 10.98 -30.58 -5.57
C LYS A 760 10.35 -30.16 -6.90
N VAL A 761 9.04 -30.41 -7.09
CA VAL A 761 8.32 -30.09 -8.34
C VAL A 761 8.48 -28.62 -8.73
N THR A 762 8.43 -27.71 -7.77
CA THR A 762 8.56 -26.27 -7.98
C THR A 762 9.97 -25.88 -8.39
N TYR A 763 10.98 -26.51 -7.79
CA TYR A 763 12.39 -26.28 -8.11
C TYR A 763 12.75 -26.85 -9.49
N GLU A 764 12.25 -28.03 -9.85
CA GLU A 764 12.41 -28.59 -11.20
C GLU A 764 11.74 -27.70 -12.26
N PHE A 765 10.54 -27.20 -12.00
CA PHE A 765 9.86 -26.25 -12.89
C PHE A 765 10.67 -24.95 -13.05
N SER A 766 11.19 -24.43 -11.93
CA SER A 766 11.97 -23.20 -11.90
C SER A 766 13.32 -23.35 -12.62
N GLU A 767 14.02 -24.46 -12.42
CA GLU A 767 15.27 -24.77 -13.12
C GLU A 767 15.06 -24.86 -14.64
N ARG A 768 14.00 -25.55 -15.10
CA ARG A 768 13.65 -25.61 -16.53
C ARG A 768 13.38 -24.21 -17.11
N LYS A 769 12.63 -23.35 -16.40
CA LYS A 769 12.39 -21.96 -16.84
C LYS A 769 13.66 -21.14 -16.87
N LEU A 770 14.50 -21.23 -15.83
CA LEU A 770 15.77 -20.51 -15.74
C LEU A 770 16.73 -20.91 -16.86
N LEU A 771 16.86 -22.20 -17.15
CA LEU A 771 17.69 -22.69 -18.26
C LEU A 771 17.17 -22.19 -19.61
N LYS A 772 15.87 -22.26 -19.86
CA LYS A 772 15.26 -21.72 -21.08
C LYS A 772 15.47 -20.21 -21.22
N HIS A 773 15.37 -19.46 -20.12
CA HIS A 773 15.65 -18.02 -20.10
C HIS A 773 17.13 -17.76 -20.39
N ARG A 774 18.06 -18.49 -19.77
CA ARG A 774 19.50 -18.42 -20.02
C ARG A 774 19.84 -18.70 -21.48
N ASP A 775 19.24 -19.72 -22.08
CA ASP A 775 19.47 -20.05 -23.50
C ASP A 775 19.06 -18.90 -24.42
N SER A 776 18.01 -18.15 -24.07
CA SER A 776 17.58 -16.97 -24.82
C SER A 776 18.54 -15.77 -24.72
N LEU A 777 19.34 -15.70 -23.65
CA LEU A 777 20.37 -14.66 -23.47
C LEU A 777 21.64 -14.95 -24.29
N PHE A 778 21.91 -16.23 -24.55
CA PHE A 778 23.13 -16.70 -25.22
C PHE A 778 22.80 -17.49 -26.49
N VAL A 779 22.13 -16.82 -27.44
CA VAL A 779 21.78 -17.34 -28.76
C VAL A 779 23.06 -17.58 -29.58
N ASN A 780 23.72 -18.73 -29.40
CA ASN A 780 24.68 -19.40 -30.31
C ASN A 780 25.50 -20.55 -29.65
N GLY A 781 24.97 -21.24 -28.63
CA GLY A 781 25.53 -22.54 -28.20
C GLY A 781 26.93 -22.51 -27.58
N GLY A 782 27.43 -21.34 -27.17
CA GLY A 782 28.75 -21.17 -26.54
C GLY A 782 28.72 -21.03 -25.02
N ALA A 783 27.55 -21.19 -24.38
CA ALA A 783 27.45 -21.08 -22.94
C ALA A 783 27.99 -22.35 -22.29
N SER A 784 28.95 -22.21 -21.38
CA SER A 784 29.34 -23.27 -20.46
C SER A 784 28.11 -23.83 -19.73
N PRO A 785 28.10 -25.09 -19.29
CA PRO A 785 27.05 -25.58 -18.40
C PRO A 785 26.90 -24.66 -17.19
N LEU A 786 25.65 -24.38 -16.80
CA LEU A 786 25.39 -23.69 -15.54
C LEU A 786 25.88 -24.60 -14.41
N LYS A 787 26.72 -24.09 -13.52
CA LYS A 787 27.28 -24.85 -12.40
C LYS A 787 26.54 -24.57 -11.10
N ARG A 788 26.13 -23.33 -10.87
CA ARG A 788 25.54 -22.89 -9.60
C ARG A 788 24.29 -22.05 -9.78
N VAL A 789 23.34 -22.21 -8.87
CA VAL A 789 22.17 -21.34 -8.73
C VAL A 789 22.11 -20.86 -7.28
N TYR A 790 22.17 -19.55 -7.08
CA TYR A 790 22.01 -18.96 -5.74
C TYR A 790 20.53 -18.68 -5.48
N MET A 791 19.91 -19.45 -4.59
CA MET A 791 18.57 -19.19 -4.07
C MET A 791 18.64 -18.17 -2.94
N VAL A 792 18.11 -16.97 -3.18
CA VAL A 792 18.08 -15.87 -2.21
C VAL A 792 16.68 -15.78 -1.61
N GLY A 793 16.57 -16.02 -0.30
CA GLY A 793 15.29 -16.14 0.40
C GLY A 793 15.32 -15.58 1.81
N ASP A 794 14.15 -15.36 2.41
CA ASP A 794 13.99 -14.86 3.78
C ASP A 794 13.44 -15.93 4.74
N ASN A 795 12.97 -17.07 4.22
CA ASN A 795 12.28 -18.09 4.99
C ASN A 795 13.06 -19.42 5.06
N PRO A 796 13.59 -19.81 6.24
CA PRO A 796 14.35 -21.04 6.39
C PRO A 796 13.59 -22.33 6.03
N GLU A 797 12.28 -22.38 6.31
CA GLU A 797 11.48 -23.59 6.07
C GLU A 797 11.01 -23.73 4.62
N SER A 798 11.23 -22.70 3.79
CA SER A 798 10.77 -22.61 2.40
C SER A 798 11.93 -22.47 1.41
N ASP A 799 12.57 -21.30 1.37
CA ASP A 799 13.64 -21.01 0.42
C ASP A 799 14.88 -21.83 0.70
N ILE A 800 15.32 -21.82 1.97
CA ILE A 800 16.59 -22.44 2.37
C ILE A 800 16.46 -23.95 2.36
N ARG A 801 15.38 -24.48 2.96
CA ARG A 801 15.07 -25.91 2.89
C ARG A 801 14.97 -26.40 1.45
N GLY A 802 14.25 -25.68 0.59
CA GLY A 802 14.05 -26.08 -0.79
C GLY A 802 15.38 -26.17 -1.56
N ALA A 803 16.19 -25.12 -1.53
CA ALA A 803 17.49 -25.13 -2.17
C ALA A 803 18.44 -26.20 -1.62
N ASN A 804 18.45 -26.42 -0.29
CA ASN A 804 19.32 -27.42 0.34
C ASN A 804 18.93 -28.87 0.04
N THR A 805 17.65 -29.12 -0.23
CA THR A 805 17.12 -30.48 -0.46
C THR A 805 16.90 -30.80 -1.93
N PHE A 806 17.07 -29.82 -2.81
CA PHE A 806 16.86 -29.99 -4.24
C PHE A 806 18.09 -30.60 -4.91
N GLU A 807 17.90 -31.77 -5.51
CA GLU A 807 18.89 -32.41 -6.36
C GLU A 807 18.58 -32.10 -7.83
N SER A 808 19.40 -31.24 -8.45
CA SER A 808 19.24 -30.85 -9.84
C SER A 808 19.44 -32.06 -10.78
N PRO A 809 18.50 -32.35 -11.69
CA PRO A 809 18.70 -33.36 -12.75
C PRO A 809 19.81 -32.99 -13.74
N HIS A 810 20.26 -31.73 -13.74
CA HIS A 810 21.32 -31.21 -14.61
C HIS A 810 22.69 -31.11 -13.90
N GLY A 811 22.79 -31.56 -12.64
CA GLY A 811 24.01 -31.48 -11.85
C GLY A 811 24.38 -30.06 -11.42
N ILE A 812 23.41 -29.14 -11.38
CA ILE A 812 23.57 -27.76 -10.94
C ILE A 812 23.53 -27.72 -9.41
N GLU A 813 24.52 -27.06 -8.80
CA GLU A 813 24.57 -26.85 -7.36
C GLU A 813 23.65 -25.69 -6.94
N TRP A 814 22.61 -25.97 -6.16
CA TRP A 814 21.76 -24.94 -5.58
C TRP A 814 22.31 -24.49 -4.22
N ILE A 815 22.61 -23.20 -4.11
CA ILE A 815 23.24 -22.58 -2.93
C ILE A 815 22.23 -21.63 -2.28
N SER A 816 21.85 -21.91 -1.04
CA SER A 816 20.88 -21.08 -0.31
C SER A 816 21.55 -19.90 0.41
N LEU A 817 21.07 -18.68 0.19
CA LEU A 817 21.48 -17.45 0.90
C LEU A 817 20.27 -16.87 1.64
N LEU A 818 20.38 -16.72 2.96
CA LEU A 818 19.29 -16.28 3.82
C LEU A 818 19.42 -14.78 4.15
N THR A 819 18.42 -13.98 3.80
CA THR A 819 18.38 -12.55 4.11
C THR A 819 17.78 -12.28 5.51
N ARG A 820 18.01 -11.08 6.07
CA ARG A 820 17.43 -10.64 7.36
C ARG A 820 16.22 -9.72 7.20
N THR A 821 15.81 -9.47 5.97
CA THR A 821 14.81 -8.46 5.60
C THR A 821 13.37 -8.94 5.79
N GLY A 822 13.13 -10.26 5.86
CA GLY A 822 11.79 -10.85 5.95
C GLY A 822 11.51 -11.68 7.21
N VAL A 823 10.95 -12.88 7.04
CA VAL A 823 10.49 -13.82 8.09
C VAL A 823 11.60 -14.14 9.07
N TYR A 824 12.80 -14.44 8.59
CA TYR A 824 13.93 -14.69 9.46
C TYR A 824 14.38 -13.42 10.20
N LYS A 825 14.35 -13.48 11.54
CA LYS A 825 14.89 -12.46 12.43
C LYS A 825 15.99 -13.07 13.29
N ALA A 826 17.19 -12.50 13.21
CA ALA A 826 18.33 -12.93 14.01
C ALA A 826 18.00 -12.73 15.50
N ARG A 827 18.01 -13.80 16.29
CA ARG A 827 17.96 -13.71 17.76
C ARG A 827 19.28 -14.25 18.34
N PRO A 828 19.82 -13.62 19.40
CA PRO A 828 21.01 -14.13 20.09
C PRO A 828 20.82 -15.60 20.49
N GLY A 829 21.74 -16.47 20.07
CA GLY A 829 21.71 -17.90 20.39
C GLY A 829 20.74 -18.76 19.58
N SER A 830 19.96 -18.19 18.65
CA SER A 830 19.11 -18.96 17.73
C SER A 830 19.81 -19.15 16.38
N THR A 831 19.71 -20.36 15.83
CA THR A 831 20.11 -20.64 14.45
C THR A 831 18.91 -21.18 13.67
N PRO A 832 18.82 -20.91 12.36
CA PRO A 832 17.74 -21.47 11.55
C PRO A 832 17.84 -23.00 11.54
N ARG A 833 16.69 -23.69 11.55
CA ARG A 833 16.64 -25.16 11.51
C ARG A 833 17.35 -25.71 10.27
N TRP A 834 17.11 -25.07 9.14
CA TRP A 834 17.81 -25.32 7.88
C TRP A 834 18.94 -24.31 7.74
N GLN A 835 20.18 -24.80 7.80
CA GLN A 835 21.36 -23.94 7.74
C GLN A 835 21.58 -23.47 6.30
N PRO A 836 21.58 -22.15 6.04
CA PRO A 836 21.95 -21.64 4.74
C PRO A 836 23.46 -21.72 4.54
N ARG A 837 23.92 -21.51 3.30
CA ARG A 837 25.34 -21.37 2.99
C ARG A 837 25.93 -20.15 3.69
N GLU A 838 25.18 -19.06 3.69
CA GLU A 838 25.50 -17.80 4.35
C GLU A 838 24.22 -17.07 4.78
N ILE A 839 24.33 -16.27 5.84
CA ILE A 839 23.27 -15.36 6.25
C ILE A 839 23.71 -13.92 5.98
N VAL A 840 22.99 -13.24 5.09
CA VAL A 840 23.32 -11.90 4.59
C VAL A 840 22.29 -10.87 5.05
N ASP A 841 22.66 -9.60 5.07
CA ASP A 841 21.78 -8.54 5.58
C ASP A 841 20.59 -8.30 4.65
N ASP A 842 20.84 -8.22 3.33
CA ASP A 842 19.84 -7.94 2.30
C ASP A 842 20.19 -8.60 0.94
N VAL A 843 19.38 -8.32 -0.08
CA VAL A 843 19.57 -8.84 -1.44
C VAL A 843 20.86 -8.34 -2.11
N LYS A 844 21.32 -7.13 -1.80
CA LYS A 844 22.57 -6.59 -2.34
C LYS A 844 23.76 -7.37 -1.80
N ALA A 845 23.78 -7.62 -0.49
CA ALA A 845 24.78 -8.45 0.16
C ALA A 845 24.76 -9.90 -0.37
N ALA A 846 23.58 -10.45 -0.69
CA ALA A 846 23.45 -11.77 -1.32
C ALA A 846 24.13 -11.83 -2.70
N VAL A 847 23.88 -10.83 -3.54
CA VAL A 847 24.52 -10.74 -4.86
C VAL A 847 26.04 -10.57 -4.72
N GLN A 848 26.51 -9.69 -3.84
CA GLN A 848 27.95 -9.51 -3.59
C GLN A 848 28.63 -10.80 -3.13
N TYR A 849 27.98 -11.58 -2.25
CA TYR A 849 28.47 -12.89 -1.83
C TYR A 849 28.65 -13.84 -3.02
N ALA A 850 27.61 -13.99 -3.83
CA ALA A 850 27.60 -14.89 -4.97
C ALA A 850 28.62 -14.49 -6.05
N LEU A 851 28.82 -13.19 -6.31
CA LEU A 851 29.86 -12.71 -7.22
C LEU A 851 31.26 -13.09 -6.73
N LYS A 852 31.50 -12.99 -5.41
CA LYS A 852 32.78 -13.40 -4.81
C LYS A 852 32.97 -14.91 -4.86
N ASP A 853 31.94 -15.68 -4.53
CA ASP A 853 31.97 -17.15 -4.50
C ASP A 853 32.14 -17.75 -5.90
N SER A 854 31.54 -17.14 -6.92
CA SER A 854 31.69 -17.51 -8.33
C SER A 854 32.99 -17.00 -8.98
N ALA A 855 33.83 -16.27 -8.23
CA ALA A 855 35.05 -15.63 -8.73
C ALA A 855 34.80 -14.72 -9.95
N TRP A 856 33.68 -13.99 -9.96
CA TRP A 856 33.30 -13.09 -11.05
C TRP A 856 34.25 -11.88 -11.13
N THR A 857 34.85 -11.66 -12.30
CA THR A 857 35.92 -10.66 -12.51
C THR A 857 35.46 -9.35 -13.16
N SER A 858 34.16 -9.19 -13.45
CA SER A 858 33.54 -7.97 -14.04
C SER A 858 33.02 -7.02 -12.93
N PRO A 859 32.47 -5.82 -13.21
CA PRO A 859 32.48 -4.70 -12.25
C PRO A 859 31.83 -5.06 -10.91
N ILE A 860 32.35 -4.45 -9.84
CA ILE A 860 31.86 -4.67 -8.48
C ILE A 860 30.50 -3.97 -8.37
N LEU A 861 29.53 -4.64 -7.71
CA LEU A 861 28.28 -4.02 -7.30
C LEU A 861 28.59 -3.03 -6.14
N GLU A 862 28.77 -1.75 -6.47
CA GLU A 862 28.99 -0.64 -5.51
C GLU A 862 27.79 -0.41 -4.60
#